data_AF-D6WL29-F1
#
_entry.id   AF-D6WL29-F1
#
_cell.length_a   1.000
_cell.length_b   1.000
_cell.length_c   1.000
_cell.angle_alpha   90.00
_cell.angle_beta   90.00
_cell.angle_gamma   90.00
#
_symmetry.space_group_name_H-M   'P 1'
#
loop_
_entity.id
_entity.type
_entity.pdbx_description
1 polymer ?
#
loop_
_entity_poly.entity_id
_entity_poly.type
_entity_poly.pdbx_seq_one_letter_code
_entity_poly.pdbx_strand_id
1 'polypeptide(L)'
;MFASLKNKIREETGSDLSKLTAKITSSTVQRIDSLRGRSHQGSSSSINSLVSSDGVKEDGPIDSEELRKRILKIEAEFTRKLDQKELEWREIVAEKDKQLQSLEKEKEEAQKQIQMLRETLKSAEEFKQKLVEHQEDKEQIENFQTQELSKVKHLVLLREQELAEKTAALKEATAQLEKLRTEVSRLCRQEEQLSDLQDDLESLRHSSSRDLAALATQLAKSEEERRHLSDLVVVLRQRVANETSDDEHVASERRLLEQRLEEAHLHLADIKTSWSDKIASLETQVGRLSRQAAEEGSERRRAVQEKETLAEKVRQMEAELECNKLEINNKETKIKRLTLDVEELSKELNALRSESEEEVAFLRTQLQNALTEVKVVRKNLENTESELDRTGEECSKLKISVDSEHEANSSLRLIITKLEKELSEEKTNSLNVQKTLSRVTAEKNTALLRNAEVSQQMEIIKQEKRRQEGEMNDLLGKLSQLEEESRKHNESKAMELELRNNIAELEDQISEKNKNIKTLQLRLADMKKTLQQELRTPGNPNYHSDLVENSAAILTPSQVSTKSFPSVVRRDEDDVNFKYLKHVVIKFLTSREYEAQHLTKAIATLLKFTAEEEKLVNDTLEWKRSWFGSKPKLGNGQKARALPHS
;
A
#
# COMPACT_ATOMS: atom_id res chain seq x y z
N MET A 1 -47.92 17.55 -1.32
CA MET A 1 -46.46 17.28 -1.33
C MET A 1 -45.87 17.21 -2.74
N PHE A 2 -46.16 16.20 -3.58
CA PHE A 2 -45.54 16.01 -4.92
C PHE A 2 -45.41 17.28 -5.80
N ALA A 3 -46.42 18.16 -5.84
CA ALA A 3 -46.36 19.40 -6.62
C ALA A 3 -45.25 20.38 -6.19
N SER A 4 -44.93 20.44 -4.89
CA SER A 4 -43.87 21.31 -4.35
C SER A 4 -42.50 20.81 -4.78
N LEU A 5 -42.26 19.49 -4.67
CA LEU A 5 -41.02 18.85 -5.14
C LEU A 5 -40.82 19.05 -6.65
N LYS A 6 -41.90 18.99 -7.45
CA LYS A 6 -41.86 19.26 -8.90
C LYS A 6 -41.48 20.71 -9.22
N ASN A 7 -41.92 21.69 -8.42
CA ASN A 7 -41.51 23.08 -8.57
C ASN A 7 -40.03 23.28 -8.18
N LYS A 8 -39.61 22.74 -7.04
CA LYS A 8 -38.23 22.83 -6.51
C LYS A 8 -37.20 22.29 -7.52
N ILE A 9 -37.46 21.13 -8.13
CA ILE A 9 -36.58 20.54 -9.15
C ILE A 9 -36.53 21.38 -10.45
N ARG A 10 -37.66 21.97 -10.88
CA ARG A 10 -37.69 22.86 -12.06
C ARG A 10 -36.87 24.13 -11.83
N GLU A 11 -36.88 24.63 -10.60
CA GLU A 11 -36.15 25.83 -10.17
C GLU A 11 -34.63 25.59 -10.11
N GLU A 12 -34.20 24.43 -9.58
CA GLU A 12 -32.78 24.07 -9.44
C GLU A 12 -32.15 23.52 -10.74
N THR A 13 -32.94 22.95 -11.67
CA THR A 13 -32.41 22.32 -12.92
C THR A 13 -32.77 23.06 -14.21
N GLY A 14 -33.46 24.21 -14.12
CA GLY A 14 -33.80 25.10 -15.25
C GLY A 14 -34.63 24.46 -16.38
N SER A 15 -35.15 23.24 -16.18
CA SER A 15 -35.78 22.45 -17.24
C SER A 15 -36.98 21.67 -16.72
N ASP A 16 -38.01 21.58 -17.57
CA ASP A 16 -39.30 21.04 -17.16
C ASP A 16 -39.31 19.50 -17.22
N LEU A 17 -39.74 18.86 -16.12
CA LEU A 17 -39.59 17.41 -15.91
C LEU A 17 -40.22 16.56 -17.03
N SER A 18 -41.29 17.08 -17.64
CA SER A 18 -41.97 16.50 -18.80
C SER A 18 -41.03 16.25 -20.00
N LYS A 19 -40.00 17.09 -20.18
CA LYS A 19 -38.98 16.93 -21.23
C LYS A 19 -37.94 15.87 -20.90
N LEU A 20 -37.72 15.57 -19.61
CA LEU A 20 -36.81 14.50 -19.17
C LEU A 20 -37.46 13.13 -19.37
N THR A 21 -38.74 12.97 -19.00
CA THR A 21 -39.51 11.75 -19.28
C THR A 21 -39.52 11.43 -20.78
N ALA A 22 -39.71 12.44 -21.64
CA ALA A 22 -39.69 12.28 -23.10
C ALA A 22 -38.34 11.77 -23.65
N LYS A 23 -37.20 12.12 -23.03
CA LYS A 23 -35.88 11.56 -23.38
C LYS A 23 -35.74 10.09 -22.98
N ILE A 24 -36.20 9.73 -21.79
CA ILE A 24 -36.11 8.35 -21.26
C ILE A 24 -37.04 7.41 -22.03
N THR A 25 -38.24 7.86 -22.42
CA THR A 25 -39.10 7.09 -23.33
C THR A 25 -38.49 6.97 -24.72
N SER A 26 -37.90 8.03 -25.28
CA SER A 26 -37.27 8.00 -26.61
C SER A 26 -36.14 6.94 -26.71
N SER A 27 -35.22 6.91 -25.75
CA SER A 27 -34.12 5.91 -25.73
C SER A 27 -34.60 4.47 -25.50
N THR A 28 -35.76 4.30 -24.86
CA THR A 28 -36.33 2.97 -24.59
C THR A 28 -37.15 2.47 -25.79
N VAL A 29 -37.92 3.35 -26.44
CA VAL A 29 -38.68 3.06 -27.67
C VAL A 29 -37.75 2.67 -28.81
N GLN A 30 -36.63 3.40 -29.03
CA GLN A 30 -35.63 3.03 -30.03
C GLN A 30 -35.03 1.62 -29.84
N ARG A 31 -35.05 1.07 -28.62
CA ARG A 31 -34.59 -0.30 -28.33
C ARG A 31 -35.69 -1.36 -28.43
N ILE A 32 -36.96 -0.97 -28.54
CA ILE A 32 -38.12 -1.88 -28.64
C ILE A 32 -38.65 -1.96 -30.09
N ASP A 33 -38.61 -0.86 -30.86
CA ASP A 33 -38.99 -0.88 -32.28
C ASP A 33 -38.10 -1.80 -33.13
N SER A 34 -36.85 -2.01 -32.70
CA SER A 34 -35.89 -2.93 -33.34
C SER A 34 -36.31 -4.41 -33.31
N LEU A 35 -37.40 -4.78 -32.63
CA LEU A 35 -37.91 -6.15 -32.49
C LEU A 35 -39.34 -6.35 -33.00
N ARG A 36 -39.97 -5.34 -33.66
CA ARG A 36 -41.36 -5.46 -34.15
C ARG A 36 -41.55 -5.02 -35.60
N GLY A 37 -41.28 -5.94 -36.52
CA GLY A 37 -42.00 -6.03 -37.80
C GLY A 37 -41.26 -5.56 -39.05
N ARG A 38 -40.76 -6.52 -39.83
CA ARG A 38 -40.62 -6.35 -41.30
C ARG A 38 -40.98 -7.61 -42.09
N SER A 39 -42.16 -8.14 -41.80
CA SER A 39 -42.79 -9.23 -42.56
C SER A 39 -43.35 -8.73 -43.89
N HIS A 40 -42.51 -8.69 -44.94
CA HIS A 40 -42.88 -9.05 -46.33
C HIS A 40 -41.72 -8.84 -47.31
N GLN A 41 -40.96 -9.90 -47.55
CA GLN A 41 -40.28 -10.27 -48.80
C GLN A 41 -39.48 -11.55 -48.50
N GLY A 42 -39.62 -12.66 -49.22
CA GLY A 42 -40.38 -12.85 -50.45
C GLY A 42 -39.73 -13.86 -51.39
N SER A 43 -39.17 -14.95 -50.85
CA SER A 43 -38.45 -15.97 -51.62
C SER A 43 -38.79 -17.37 -51.10
N SER A 44 -39.56 -18.12 -51.88
CA SER A 44 -39.83 -19.54 -51.63
C SER A 44 -38.65 -20.39 -52.09
N SER A 45 -37.95 -21.06 -51.17
CA SER A 45 -36.95 -22.08 -51.50
C SER A 45 -37.66 -23.33 -52.04
N SER A 46 -37.76 -23.44 -53.36
CA SER A 46 -38.53 -24.48 -54.06
C SER A 46 -38.06 -25.90 -53.73
N ILE A 47 -38.98 -26.74 -53.23
CA ILE A 47 -38.88 -28.19 -53.40
C ILE A 47 -39.30 -28.50 -54.85
N ASN A 48 -38.35 -28.41 -55.78
CA ASN A 48 -38.31 -29.16 -57.05
C ASN A 48 -37.13 -28.69 -57.92
N SER A 49 -36.25 -29.63 -58.29
CA SER A 49 -35.27 -29.50 -59.38
C SER A 49 -34.72 -30.88 -59.80
N LEU A 50 -35.62 -31.81 -60.12
CA LEU A 50 -35.24 -33.04 -60.84
C LEU A 50 -35.22 -32.76 -62.36
N VAL A 51 -34.39 -33.51 -63.09
CA VAL A 51 -34.29 -33.58 -64.55
C VAL A 51 -33.71 -32.34 -65.27
N SER A 52 -32.39 -32.40 -65.52
CA SER A 52 -31.82 -32.53 -66.88
C SER A 52 -30.52 -33.35 -66.72
N SER A 53 -30.26 -34.46 -67.41
CA SER A 53 -30.45 -34.80 -68.84
C SER A 53 -29.49 -34.06 -69.76
N ASP A 54 -28.26 -34.57 -69.88
CA ASP A 54 -27.81 -35.26 -71.11
C ASP A 54 -26.57 -36.15 -70.81
N GLY A 55 -26.17 -37.00 -71.77
CA GLY A 55 -24.76 -37.34 -71.95
C GLY A 55 -24.15 -38.53 -71.21
N VAL A 56 -24.88 -39.62 -70.95
CA VAL A 56 -24.23 -40.91 -70.59
C VAL A 56 -23.84 -41.69 -71.84
N LYS A 57 -22.54 -41.95 -72.01
CA LYS A 57 -22.00 -43.08 -72.77
C LYS A 57 -20.70 -43.55 -72.13
N GLU A 58 -20.63 -44.87 -71.87
CA GLU A 58 -19.43 -45.73 -71.82
C GLU A 58 -18.24 -45.26 -70.91
N ASP A 59 -17.75 -46.03 -69.94
CA ASP A 59 -18.04 -47.43 -69.59
C ASP A 59 -17.62 -47.74 -68.13
N GLY A 60 -18.12 -48.86 -67.58
CA GLY A 60 -17.70 -49.42 -66.29
C GLY A 60 -18.71 -49.27 -65.13
N PRO A 61 -18.79 -50.25 -64.21
CA PRO A 61 -19.70 -50.19 -63.06
C PRO A 61 -19.14 -49.29 -61.96
N ILE A 62 -19.83 -48.18 -61.66
CA ILE A 62 -19.55 -47.39 -60.45
C ILE A 62 -19.97 -48.22 -59.24
N ASP A 63 -19.01 -48.50 -58.35
CA ASP A 63 -19.22 -49.32 -57.16
C ASP A 63 -20.21 -48.66 -56.19
N SER A 64 -21.20 -49.45 -55.76
CA SER A 64 -22.17 -49.07 -54.71
C SER A 64 -21.47 -48.73 -53.40
N GLU A 65 -20.33 -49.35 -53.12
CA GLU A 65 -19.50 -49.04 -51.96
C GLU A 65 -18.80 -47.68 -52.10
N GLU A 66 -18.44 -47.23 -53.30
CA GLU A 66 -17.83 -45.91 -53.54
C GLU A 66 -18.83 -44.76 -53.42
N LEU A 67 -20.06 -44.95 -53.90
CA LEU A 67 -21.17 -44.02 -53.66
C LEU A 67 -21.51 -43.91 -52.17
N ARG A 68 -21.50 -45.04 -51.43
CA ARG A 68 -21.62 -45.04 -49.96
C ARG A 68 -20.47 -44.32 -49.27
N LYS A 69 -19.21 -44.56 -49.67
CA LYS A 69 -18.03 -43.85 -49.15
C LYS A 69 -18.14 -42.34 -49.40
N ARG A 70 -18.73 -41.91 -50.53
CA ARG A 70 -18.97 -40.48 -50.83
C ARG A 70 -20.02 -39.86 -49.91
N ILE A 71 -21.14 -40.55 -49.67
CA ILE A 71 -22.20 -40.10 -48.75
C ILE A 71 -21.66 -40.01 -47.31
N LEU A 72 -21.04 -41.09 -46.81
CA LEU A 72 -20.45 -41.13 -45.46
C LEU A 72 -19.40 -40.03 -45.26
N LYS A 73 -18.63 -39.66 -46.28
CA LYS A 73 -17.69 -38.54 -46.22
C LYS A 73 -18.41 -37.19 -46.12
N ILE A 74 -19.49 -36.99 -46.87
CA ILE A 74 -20.30 -35.76 -46.82
C ILE A 74 -20.99 -35.64 -45.45
N GLU A 75 -21.54 -36.73 -44.93
CA GLU A 75 -22.13 -36.80 -43.58
C GLU A 75 -21.07 -36.47 -42.51
N ALA A 76 -19.89 -37.10 -42.56
CA ALA A 76 -18.80 -36.79 -41.63
C ALA A 76 -18.28 -35.35 -41.74
N GLU A 77 -18.28 -34.75 -42.94
CA GLU A 77 -17.97 -33.33 -43.13
C GLU A 77 -19.07 -32.39 -42.62
N PHE A 78 -20.34 -32.79 -42.65
CA PHE A 78 -21.43 -32.04 -42.03
C PHE A 78 -21.40 -32.14 -40.51
N THR A 79 -21.22 -33.34 -39.94
CA THR A 79 -21.04 -33.54 -38.50
C THR A 79 -19.89 -32.69 -37.99
N ARG A 80 -18.70 -32.73 -38.63
CA ARG A 80 -17.56 -31.86 -38.26
C ARG A 80 -17.89 -30.38 -38.27
N LYS A 81 -18.66 -29.90 -39.25
CA LYS A 81 -19.08 -28.48 -39.32
C LYS A 81 -20.09 -28.13 -38.23
N LEU A 82 -20.93 -29.07 -37.84
CA LEU A 82 -21.89 -28.93 -36.74
C LEU A 82 -21.16 -28.92 -35.40
N ASP A 83 -20.27 -29.89 -35.14
CA ASP A 83 -19.39 -29.96 -33.97
C ASP A 83 -18.56 -28.67 -33.81
N GLN A 84 -17.95 -28.20 -34.92
CA GLN A 84 -17.12 -26.99 -34.92
C GLN A 84 -17.96 -25.74 -34.66
N LYS A 85 -19.18 -25.64 -35.20
CA LYS A 85 -20.09 -24.56 -34.86
C LYS A 85 -20.55 -24.65 -33.41
N GLU A 86 -20.86 -25.83 -32.88
CA GLU A 86 -21.24 -26.00 -31.48
C GLU A 86 -20.09 -25.59 -30.53
N LEU A 87 -18.83 -25.88 -30.92
CA LEU A 87 -17.65 -25.38 -30.23
C LEU A 87 -17.57 -23.84 -30.24
N GLU A 88 -17.71 -23.21 -31.41
CA GLU A 88 -17.76 -21.73 -31.53
C GLU A 88 -18.87 -21.12 -30.66
N TRP A 89 -20.08 -21.70 -30.67
CA TRP A 89 -21.19 -21.24 -29.82
C TRP A 89 -20.86 -21.42 -28.32
N ARG A 90 -20.24 -22.53 -27.92
CA ARG A 90 -19.79 -22.75 -26.52
C ARG A 90 -18.70 -21.75 -26.10
N GLU A 91 -17.74 -21.45 -26.97
CA GLU A 91 -16.71 -20.43 -26.70
C GLU A 91 -17.30 -19.02 -26.56
N ILE A 92 -18.25 -18.65 -27.43
CA ILE A 92 -18.97 -17.37 -27.36
C ILE A 92 -19.78 -17.27 -26.05
N VAL A 93 -20.47 -18.34 -25.63
CA VAL A 93 -21.20 -18.36 -24.35
C VAL A 93 -20.25 -18.24 -23.17
N ALA A 94 -19.17 -19.03 -23.13
CA ALA A 94 -18.21 -18.99 -22.02
C ALA A 94 -17.52 -17.62 -21.87
N GLU A 95 -17.19 -16.94 -22.97
CA GLU A 95 -16.65 -15.59 -22.93
C GLU A 95 -17.71 -14.54 -22.56
N LYS A 96 -19.01 -14.77 -22.84
CA LYS A 96 -20.11 -13.92 -22.37
C LYS A 96 -20.40 -14.09 -20.88
N ASP A 97 -20.38 -15.31 -20.37
CA ASP A 97 -20.54 -15.60 -18.93
C ASP A 97 -19.39 -14.99 -18.12
N LYS A 98 -18.16 -15.08 -18.65
CA LYS A 98 -16.97 -14.44 -18.06
C LYS A 98 -17.05 -12.90 -18.08
N GLN A 99 -17.60 -12.30 -19.13
CA GLN A 99 -17.88 -10.85 -19.19
C GLN A 99 -19.00 -10.44 -18.21
N LEU A 100 -20.01 -11.28 -18.00
CA LEU A 100 -21.02 -11.07 -16.96
C LEU A 100 -20.38 -11.11 -15.56
N GLN A 101 -19.56 -12.12 -15.27
CA GLN A 101 -18.87 -12.26 -13.97
C GLN A 101 -17.95 -11.07 -13.66
N SER A 102 -17.23 -10.51 -14.65
CA SER A 102 -16.42 -9.31 -14.41
C SER A 102 -17.29 -8.08 -14.12
N LEU A 103 -18.39 -7.89 -14.84
CA LEU A 103 -19.33 -6.79 -14.62
C LEU A 103 -20.08 -6.90 -13.28
N GLU A 104 -20.40 -8.11 -12.82
CA GLU A 104 -20.98 -8.31 -11.49
C GLU A 104 -19.96 -8.03 -10.37
N LYS A 105 -18.69 -8.41 -10.56
CA LYS A 105 -17.61 -8.08 -9.61
C LYS A 105 -17.34 -6.57 -9.55
N GLU A 106 -17.29 -5.88 -10.70
CA GLU A 106 -17.17 -4.41 -10.76
C GLU A 106 -18.36 -3.71 -10.11
N LYS A 107 -19.59 -4.21 -10.32
CA LYS A 107 -20.80 -3.73 -9.66
C LYS A 107 -20.76 -3.91 -8.14
N GLU A 108 -20.29 -5.07 -7.64
CA GLU A 108 -20.09 -5.28 -6.19
C GLU A 108 -19.03 -4.34 -5.60
N GLU A 109 -17.91 -4.14 -6.30
CA GLU A 109 -16.85 -3.24 -5.87
C GLU A 109 -17.32 -1.78 -5.83
N ALA A 110 -18.08 -1.34 -6.84
CA ALA A 110 -18.73 -0.04 -6.85
C ALA A 110 -19.77 0.10 -5.72
N GLN A 111 -20.56 -0.94 -5.43
CA GLN A 111 -21.51 -0.94 -4.30
C GLN A 111 -20.79 -0.83 -2.95
N LYS A 112 -19.66 -1.54 -2.76
CA LYS A 112 -18.82 -1.45 -1.56
C LYS A 112 -18.22 -0.04 -1.40
N GLN A 113 -17.72 0.56 -2.49
CA GLN A 113 -17.24 1.95 -2.49
C GLN A 113 -18.35 2.96 -2.15
N ILE A 114 -19.55 2.82 -2.73
CA ILE A 114 -20.70 3.68 -2.41
C ILE A 114 -21.10 3.56 -0.93
N GLN A 115 -21.01 2.37 -0.34
CA GLN A 115 -21.31 2.17 1.08
C GLN A 115 -20.28 2.85 1.99
N MET A 116 -18.98 2.64 1.75
CA MET A 116 -17.92 3.35 2.50
C MET A 116 -18.06 4.88 2.38
N LEU A 117 -18.37 5.40 1.18
CA LEU A 117 -18.55 6.83 0.96
C LEU A 117 -19.74 7.41 1.73
N ARG A 118 -20.82 6.64 1.92
CA ARG A 118 -21.96 7.02 2.78
C ARG A 118 -21.59 7.03 4.26
N GLU A 119 -20.77 6.09 4.71
CA GLU A 119 -20.30 6.02 6.10
C GLU A 119 -19.33 7.18 6.42
N THR A 120 -18.45 7.54 5.49
CA THR A 120 -17.61 8.75 5.61
C THR A 120 -18.41 10.04 5.51
N LEU A 121 -19.49 10.08 4.71
CA LEU A 121 -20.38 11.25 4.64
C LEU A 121 -21.15 11.42 5.95
N LYS A 122 -21.76 10.35 6.47
CA LYS A 122 -22.53 10.37 7.73
C LYS A 122 -21.67 10.80 8.92
N SER A 123 -20.45 10.29 9.03
CA SER A 123 -19.52 10.72 10.10
C SER A 123 -19.06 12.17 9.91
N ALA A 124 -18.86 12.65 8.68
CA ALA A 124 -18.58 14.07 8.42
C ALA A 124 -19.78 14.99 8.74
N GLU A 125 -21.02 14.53 8.52
CA GLU A 125 -22.25 15.22 8.92
C GLU A 125 -22.40 15.27 10.46
N GLU A 126 -22.10 14.19 11.16
CA GLU A 126 -22.07 14.13 12.64
C GLU A 126 -21.00 15.06 13.23
N PHE A 127 -19.78 15.07 12.69
CA PHE A 127 -18.74 16.02 13.10
C PHE A 127 -19.13 17.47 12.82
N LYS A 128 -19.77 17.75 11.68
CA LYS A 128 -20.30 19.08 11.36
C LYS A 128 -21.37 19.51 12.36
N GLN A 129 -22.27 18.62 12.76
CA GLN A 129 -23.34 18.94 13.70
C GLN A 129 -22.78 19.28 15.09
N LYS A 130 -21.83 18.48 15.61
CA LYS A 130 -21.12 18.78 16.87
C LYS A 130 -20.35 20.11 16.83
N LEU A 131 -19.84 20.49 15.66
CA LEU A 131 -19.12 21.76 15.48
C LEU A 131 -20.07 22.97 15.48
N VAL A 132 -21.33 22.80 15.05
CA VAL A 132 -22.39 23.81 15.21
C VAL A 132 -22.83 23.90 16.66
N GLU A 133 -23.09 22.76 17.31
CA GLU A 133 -23.46 22.66 18.74
C GLU A 133 -22.43 23.36 19.64
N HIS A 134 -21.13 23.08 19.48
CA HIS A 134 -20.06 23.79 20.20
C HIS A 134 -19.95 25.29 19.88
N GLN A 135 -20.42 25.75 18.72
CA GLN A 135 -20.47 27.18 18.39
C GLN A 135 -21.68 27.85 19.06
N GLU A 136 -22.82 27.17 19.12
CA GLU A 136 -24.02 27.63 19.85
C GLU A 136 -23.77 27.67 21.37
N ASP A 137 -23.09 26.66 21.95
CA ASP A 137 -22.62 26.66 23.34
C ASP A 137 -21.71 27.85 23.63
N LYS A 138 -20.73 28.09 22.74
CA LYS A 138 -19.77 29.19 22.85
C LYS A 138 -20.49 30.55 22.83
N GLU A 139 -21.43 30.75 21.91
CA GLU A 139 -22.22 31.97 21.84
C GLU A 139 -23.11 32.16 23.07
N GLN A 140 -23.69 31.10 23.64
CA GLN A 140 -24.39 31.17 24.92
C GLN A 140 -23.47 31.61 26.06
N ILE A 141 -22.27 31.03 26.17
CA ILE A 141 -21.26 31.39 27.19
C ILE A 141 -20.81 32.85 27.02
N GLU A 142 -20.53 33.32 25.80
CA GLU A 142 -20.15 34.71 25.54
C GLU A 142 -21.30 35.69 25.87
N ASN A 143 -22.56 35.30 25.63
CA ASN A 143 -23.74 36.08 26.05
C ASN A 143 -23.89 36.14 27.59
N PHE A 144 -23.73 35.02 28.31
CA PHE A 144 -23.77 35.02 29.78
C PHE A 144 -22.64 35.86 30.38
N GLN A 145 -21.40 35.73 29.87
CA GLN A 145 -20.27 36.56 30.29
C GLN A 145 -20.53 38.05 30.04
N THR A 146 -21.12 38.42 28.91
CA THR A 146 -21.51 39.80 28.60
C THR A 146 -22.58 40.33 29.55
N GLN A 147 -23.54 39.48 29.95
CA GLN A 147 -24.57 39.84 30.92
C GLN A 147 -23.99 40.03 32.33
N GLU A 148 -23.12 39.13 32.80
CA GLU A 148 -22.45 39.26 34.11
C GLU A 148 -21.50 40.45 34.15
N LEU A 149 -20.72 40.69 33.10
CA LEU A 149 -19.86 41.88 32.99
C LEU A 149 -20.69 43.18 33.06
N SER A 150 -21.89 43.18 32.48
CA SER A 150 -22.82 44.31 32.56
C SER A 150 -23.39 44.51 33.98
N LYS A 151 -23.72 43.42 34.69
CA LYS A 151 -24.15 43.47 36.11
C LYS A 151 -23.03 43.99 37.01
N VAL A 152 -21.81 43.47 36.85
CA VAL A 152 -20.61 43.91 37.59
C VAL A 152 -20.32 45.38 37.30
N LYS A 153 -20.36 45.82 36.04
CA LYS A 153 -20.16 47.23 35.67
C LYS A 153 -21.19 48.15 36.33
N HIS A 154 -22.46 47.75 36.41
CA HIS A 154 -23.49 48.52 37.10
C HIS A 154 -23.25 48.58 38.62
N LEU A 155 -22.87 47.47 39.25
CA LEU A 155 -22.51 47.43 40.68
C LEU A 155 -21.29 48.29 41.01
N VAL A 156 -20.26 48.29 40.14
CA VAL A 156 -19.09 49.17 40.29
C VAL A 156 -19.50 50.63 40.19
N LEU A 157 -20.30 51.01 39.18
CA LEU A 157 -20.75 52.40 39.01
C LEU A 157 -21.62 52.89 40.18
N LEU A 158 -22.49 52.03 40.74
CA LEU A 158 -23.22 52.33 41.97
C LEU A 158 -22.27 52.54 43.16
N ARG A 159 -21.22 51.72 43.30
CA ARG A 159 -20.20 51.86 44.36
C ARG A 159 -19.33 53.10 44.18
N GLU A 160 -19.02 53.50 42.95
CA GLU A 160 -18.35 54.77 42.64
C GLU A 160 -19.22 55.97 43.02
N GLN A 161 -20.53 55.91 42.76
CA GLN A 161 -21.48 56.94 43.21
C GLN A 161 -21.58 56.98 44.75
N GLU A 162 -21.81 55.84 45.41
CA GLU A 162 -21.83 55.74 46.89
C GLU A 162 -20.54 56.35 47.49
N LEU A 163 -19.38 56.02 46.94
CA LEU A 163 -18.09 56.52 47.41
C LEU A 163 -17.93 58.03 47.17
N ALA A 164 -18.39 58.55 46.03
CA ALA A 164 -18.40 59.99 45.76
C ALA A 164 -19.30 60.76 46.74
N GLU A 165 -20.50 60.24 47.03
CA GLU A 165 -21.43 60.80 48.01
C GLU A 165 -20.84 60.79 49.43
N LYS A 166 -20.26 59.66 49.88
CA LYS A 166 -19.57 59.60 51.18
C LYS A 166 -18.36 60.53 51.24
N THR A 167 -17.63 60.71 50.13
CA THR A 167 -16.50 61.64 50.04
C THR A 167 -16.95 63.10 50.11
N ALA A 168 -18.10 63.44 49.52
CA ALA A 168 -18.70 64.77 49.64
C ALA A 168 -19.18 65.05 51.07
N ALA A 169 -19.91 64.12 51.69
CA ALA A 169 -20.37 64.22 53.07
C ALA A 169 -19.20 64.33 54.07
N LEU A 170 -18.11 63.57 53.85
CA LEU A 170 -16.89 63.66 54.66
C LEU A 170 -16.22 65.05 54.54
N LYS A 171 -16.12 65.61 53.32
CA LYS A 171 -15.60 66.97 53.10
C LYS A 171 -16.46 68.03 53.79
N GLU A 172 -17.78 67.88 53.78
CA GLU A 172 -18.65 68.80 54.51
C GLU A 172 -18.45 68.67 56.02
N ALA A 173 -18.43 67.44 56.55
CA ALA A 173 -18.20 67.19 57.97
C ALA A 173 -16.83 67.74 58.45
N THR A 174 -15.76 67.61 57.67
CA THR A 174 -14.47 68.22 58.02
C THR A 174 -14.52 69.75 57.96
N ALA A 175 -15.22 70.35 56.99
CA ALA A 175 -15.43 71.80 56.94
C ALA A 175 -16.30 72.33 58.10
N GLN A 176 -17.26 71.53 58.60
CA GLN A 176 -18.02 71.84 59.82
C GLN A 176 -17.13 71.73 61.07
N LEU A 177 -16.28 70.70 61.16
CA LEU A 177 -15.32 70.54 62.27
C LEU A 177 -14.29 71.67 62.32
N GLU A 178 -13.75 72.14 61.19
CA GLU A 178 -12.83 73.28 61.19
C GLU A 178 -13.53 74.59 61.61
N LYS A 179 -14.79 74.82 61.21
CA LYS A 179 -15.58 75.95 61.73
C LYS A 179 -15.73 75.88 63.25
N LEU A 180 -16.11 74.71 63.78
CA LEU A 180 -16.24 74.50 65.22
C LEU A 180 -14.90 74.66 65.96
N ARG A 181 -13.79 74.21 65.38
CA ARG A 181 -12.43 74.47 65.91
C ARG A 181 -12.11 75.95 65.99
N THR A 182 -12.36 76.71 64.91
CA THR A 182 -12.13 78.17 64.94
C THR A 182 -13.02 78.88 65.96
N GLU A 183 -14.25 78.42 66.17
CA GLU A 183 -15.16 78.96 67.16
C GLU A 183 -14.74 78.62 68.60
N VAL A 184 -14.25 77.38 68.85
CA VAL A 184 -13.64 77.01 70.14
C VAL A 184 -12.41 77.87 70.43
N SER A 185 -11.50 78.05 69.46
CA SER A 185 -10.35 78.96 69.62
C SER A 185 -10.77 80.41 69.88
N ARG A 186 -11.87 80.87 69.26
CA ARG A 186 -12.46 82.19 69.50
C ARG A 186 -13.01 82.31 70.93
N LEU A 187 -13.66 81.27 71.44
CA LEU A 187 -14.23 81.21 72.78
C LEU A 187 -13.16 81.12 73.88
N CYS A 188 -12.12 80.29 73.72
CA CYS A 188 -11.00 80.24 74.68
C CYS A 188 -10.35 81.62 74.86
N ARG A 189 -10.18 82.38 73.76
CA ARG A 189 -9.66 83.75 73.83
C ARG A 189 -10.64 84.77 74.44
N GLN A 190 -11.92 84.43 74.61
CA GLN A 190 -12.86 85.23 75.40
C GLN A 190 -12.88 84.81 76.87
N GLU A 191 -12.64 83.52 77.15
CA GLU A 191 -12.47 82.98 78.51
C GLU A 191 -11.22 83.56 79.18
N GLU A 192 -10.09 83.63 78.46
CA GLU A 192 -8.88 84.38 78.87
C GLU A 192 -9.22 85.84 79.24
N GLN A 193 -9.89 86.57 78.35
CA GLN A 193 -10.27 87.97 78.58
C GLN A 193 -11.29 88.16 79.71
N LEU A 194 -12.09 87.14 80.04
CA LEU A 194 -12.99 87.16 81.20
C LEU A 194 -12.25 86.87 82.51
N SER A 195 -11.19 86.04 82.47
CA SER A 195 -10.30 85.83 83.61
C SER A 195 -9.53 87.11 83.96
N ASP A 196 -8.94 87.78 82.97
CA ASP A 196 -8.25 89.07 83.16
C ASP A 196 -9.18 90.10 83.84
N LEU A 197 -10.43 90.21 83.36
CA LEU A 197 -11.44 91.11 83.92
C LEU A 197 -11.94 90.69 85.32
N GLN A 198 -11.90 89.40 85.66
CA GLN A 198 -12.20 88.95 87.01
C GLN A 198 -11.09 89.33 87.99
N ASP A 199 -9.82 89.12 87.62
CA ASP A 199 -8.66 89.48 88.44
C ASP A 199 -8.61 91.00 88.69
N ASP A 200 -8.89 91.83 87.67
CA ASP A 200 -9.04 93.28 87.80
C ASP A 200 -10.19 93.66 88.77
N LEU A 201 -11.34 92.98 88.68
CA LEU A 201 -12.49 93.22 89.58
C LEU A 201 -12.21 92.79 91.03
N GLU A 202 -11.45 91.70 91.24
CA GLU A 202 -11.02 91.28 92.58
C GLU A 202 -9.97 92.23 93.15
N SER A 203 -9.03 92.71 92.33
CA SER A 203 -8.09 93.78 92.68
C SER A 203 -8.80 95.06 93.12
N LEU A 204 -9.80 95.52 92.36
CA LEU A 204 -10.62 96.70 92.68
C LEU A 204 -11.50 96.50 93.93
N ARG A 205 -12.03 95.30 94.14
CA ARG A 205 -12.72 94.95 95.41
C ARG A 205 -11.77 95.02 96.60
N HIS A 206 -10.54 94.54 96.44
CA HIS A 206 -9.53 94.60 97.49
C HIS A 206 -9.03 96.02 97.76
N SER A 207 -8.89 96.90 96.77
CA SER A 207 -8.57 98.31 97.04
C SER A 207 -9.73 99.03 97.75
N SER A 208 -10.95 98.94 97.20
CA SER A 208 -12.15 99.55 97.79
C SER A 208 -12.40 99.09 99.23
N SER A 209 -12.16 97.81 99.54
CA SER A 209 -12.26 97.27 100.90
C SER A 209 -11.22 97.88 101.86
N ARG A 210 -9.99 98.13 101.42
CA ARG A 210 -8.97 98.84 102.22
C ARG A 210 -9.36 100.30 102.45
N ASP A 211 -9.86 100.97 101.41
CA ASP A 211 -10.27 102.38 101.48
C ASP A 211 -11.47 102.56 102.44
N LEU A 212 -12.45 101.66 102.37
CA LEU A 212 -13.58 101.60 103.31
C LEU A 212 -13.12 101.33 104.74
N ALA A 213 -12.16 100.44 104.97
CA ALA A 213 -11.60 100.19 106.31
C ALA A 213 -10.85 101.41 106.86
N ALA A 214 -10.11 102.14 106.01
CA ALA A 214 -9.45 103.39 106.38
C ALA A 214 -10.45 104.49 106.74
N LEU A 215 -11.51 104.67 105.94
CA LEU A 215 -12.58 105.63 106.19
C LEU A 215 -13.38 105.30 107.47
N ALA A 216 -13.69 104.02 107.70
CA ALA A 216 -14.36 103.58 108.94
C ALA A 216 -13.51 103.88 110.18
N THR A 217 -12.19 103.70 110.08
CA THR A 217 -11.23 104.03 111.16
C THR A 217 -11.19 105.55 111.44
N GLN A 218 -11.24 106.38 110.39
CA GLN A 218 -11.32 107.84 110.55
C GLN A 218 -12.67 108.29 111.15
N LEU A 219 -13.79 107.69 110.71
CA LEU A 219 -15.12 107.99 111.23
C LEU A 219 -15.20 107.68 112.73
N ALA A 220 -14.73 106.50 113.16
CA ALA A 220 -14.72 106.09 114.56
C ALA A 220 -13.96 107.07 115.47
N LYS A 221 -12.85 107.64 114.99
CA LYS A 221 -12.12 108.70 115.71
C LYS A 221 -12.96 109.96 115.89
N SER A 222 -13.63 110.42 114.83
CA SER A 222 -14.48 111.62 114.87
C SER A 222 -15.74 111.44 115.72
N GLU A 223 -16.28 110.22 115.83
CA GLU A 223 -17.41 109.96 116.72
C GLU A 223 -17.06 110.11 118.20
N GLU A 224 -15.86 109.71 118.62
CA GLU A 224 -15.44 109.79 120.02
C GLU A 224 -15.20 111.25 120.44
N GLU A 225 -14.59 112.04 119.55
CA GLU A 225 -14.47 113.50 119.69
C GLU A 225 -15.86 114.15 119.85
N ARG A 226 -16.90 113.64 119.16
CA ARG A 226 -18.30 114.08 119.30
C ARG A 226 -18.96 113.61 120.60
N ARG A 227 -18.64 112.42 121.14
CA ARG A 227 -19.21 111.92 122.41
C ARG A 227 -18.82 112.84 123.57
N HIS A 228 -17.53 113.14 123.73
CA HIS A 228 -17.03 114.00 124.80
C HIS A 228 -17.65 115.41 124.83
N LEU A 229 -17.97 115.98 123.65
CA LEU A 229 -18.68 117.26 123.55
C LEU A 229 -20.15 117.17 123.97
N SER A 230 -20.80 116.02 123.74
CA SER A 230 -22.19 115.78 124.11
C SER A 230 -22.39 115.72 125.63
N ASP A 231 -21.50 115.02 126.34
CA ASP A 231 -21.61 114.83 127.80
C ASP A 231 -21.50 116.15 128.56
N LEU A 232 -20.68 117.08 128.04
CA LEU A 232 -20.53 118.44 128.58
C LEU A 232 -21.84 119.25 128.54
N VAL A 233 -22.70 119.00 127.53
CA VAL A 233 -24.00 119.68 127.37
C VAL A 233 -25.05 119.13 128.35
N VAL A 234 -24.97 117.86 128.72
CA VAL A 234 -25.91 117.22 129.67
C VAL A 234 -25.82 117.88 131.05
N VAL A 235 -24.59 118.06 131.56
CA VAL A 235 -24.33 118.67 132.89
C VAL A 235 -24.89 120.10 133.00
N LEU A 236 -24.89 120.86 131.90
CA LEU A 236 -25.40 122.23 131.88
C LEU A 236 -26.94 122.30 131.90
N ARG A 237 -27.64 121.30 131.33
CA ARG A 237 -29.11 121.26 131.32
C ARG A 237 -29.71 120.90 132.69
N GLN A 238 -28.96 120.21 133.54
CA GLN A 238 -29.45 119.63 134.80
C GLN A 238 -29.59 120.62 135.97
N ARG A 239 -29.43 121.95 135.73
CA ARG A 239 -29.36 122.99 136.78
C ARG A 239 -30.46 124.08 136.65
N VAL A 240 -31.43 123.95 135.75
CA VAL A 240 -32.26 125.10 135.30
C VAL A 240 -33.78 124.95 135.54
N ALA A 241 -34.30 123.75 135.80
CA ALA A 241 -35.75 123.51 135.88
C ALA A 241 -36.21 123.00 137.25
N ASN A 242 -36.92 123.83 138.01
CA ASN A 242 -37.71 123.44 139.19
C ASN A 242 -38.74 124.54 139.54
N GLU A 243 -39.81 124.16 140.25
CA GLU A 243 -40.89 124.98 140.87
C GLU A 243 -42.04 125.54 139.99
N THR A 244 -43.21 125.74 140.63
CA THR A 244 -44.54 126.15 140.12
C THR A 244 -45.20 125.15 139.13
N SER A 245 -46.18 124.28 139.46
CA SER A 245 -47.21 124.16 140.52
C SER A 245 -48.59 124.79 140.21
N ASP A 246 -49.64 123.99 140.41
CA ASP A 246 -51.02 124.35 140.78
C ASP A 246 -51.96 125.02 139.74
N ASP A 247 -51.70 124.83 138.44
CA ASP A 247 -52.78 124.57 137.45
C ASP A 247 -52.87 123.03 137.15
N GLU A 248 -52.13 122.24 137.92
CA GLU A 248 -51.80 120.84 137.64
C GLU A 248 -53.02 119.93 137.52
N HIS A 249 -54.10 120.08 138.29
CA HIS A 249 -55.14 119.05 138.30
C HIS A 249 -56.02 119.05 137.03
N VAL A 250 -56.50 120.22 136.58
CA VAL A 250 -57.26 120.32 135.32
C VAL A 250 -56.33 120.13 134.11
N ALA A 251 -55.08 120.61 134.20
CA ALA A 251 -54.05 120.28 133.23
C ALA A 251 -53.71 118.78 133.21
N SER A 252 -53.84 118.05 134.33
CA SER A 252 -53.61 116.60 134.42
C SER A 252 -54.75 115.79 133.84
N GLU A 253 -56.02 116.15 134.08
CA GLU A 253 -57.15 115.47 133.42
C GLU A 253 -57.16 115.76 131.92
N ARG A 254 -56.88 117.01 131.51
CA ARG A 254 -56.70 117.35 130.11
C ARG A 254 -55.53 116.59 129.49
N ARG A 255 -54.35 116.54 130.14
CA ARG A 255 -53.22 115.71 129.72
C ARG A 255 -53.59 114.23 129.65
N LEU A 256 -54.36 113.69 130.59
CA LEU A 256 -54.75 112.28 130.61
C LEU A 256 -55.70 111.94 129.47
N LEU A 257 -56.59 112.86 129.09
CA LEU A 257 -57.49 112.70 127.95
C LEU A 257 -56.77 112.94 126.61
N GLU A 258 -55.86 113.91 126.52
CA GLU A 258 -55.00 114.13 125.35
C GLU A 258 -54.00 112.97 125.17
N GLN A 259 -53.44 112.44 126.26
CA GLN A 259 -52.61 111.23 126.28
C GLN A 259 -53.42 110.01 125.83
N ARG A 260 -54.63 109.78 126.35
CA ARG A 260 -55.47 108.65 125.91
C ARG A 260 -55.92 108.77 124.46
N LEU A 261 -56.12 109.99 123.97
CA LEU A 261 -56.41 110.25 122.56
C LEU A 261 -55.18 109.95 121.69
N GLU A 262 -53.99 110.35 122.12
CA GLU A 262 -52.75 110.07 121.42
C GLU A 262 -52.36 108.59 121.49
N GLU A 263 -52.55 107.91 122.63
CA GLU A 263 -52.44 106.45 122.77
C GLU A 263 -53.41 105.74 121.81
N ALA A 264 -54.65 106.21 121.68
CA ALA A 264 -55.62 105.68 120.71
C ALA A 264 -55.22 105.95 119.26
N HIS A 265 -54.63 107.12 118.95
CA HIS A 265 -54.08 107.44 117.63
C HIS A 265 -52.87 106.58 117.29
N LEU A 266 -51.94 106.37 118.24
CA LEU A 266 -50.78 105.50 118.10
C LEU A 266 -51.21 104.06 117.88
N HIS A 267 -52.15 103.53 118.68
CA HIS A 267 -52.72 102.21 118.45
C HIS A 267 -53.42 102.09 117.09
N LEU A 268 -54.14 103.12 116.63
CA LEU A 268 -54.70 103.15 115.27
C LEU A 268 -53.62 103.21 114.17
N ALA A 269 -52.51 103.89 114.42
CA ALA A 269 -51.37 103.94 113.52
C ALA A 269 -50.64 102.60 113.44
N ASP A 270 -50.35 101.96 114.58
CA ASP A 270 -49.73 100.62 114.69
C ASP A 270 -50.60 99.53 114.05
N ILE A 271 -51.91 99.62 114.25
CA ILE A 271 -52.88 98.76 113.54
C ILE A 271 -52.79 99.02 112.04
N LYS A 272 -52.83 100.29 111.60
CA LYS A 272 -52.79 100.64 110.18
C LYS A 272 -51.48 100.23 109.49
N THR A 273 -50.32 100.39 110.14
CA THR A 273 -49.03 99.92 109.61
C THR A 273 -49.01 98.41 109.53
N SER A 274 -49.42 97.69 110.59
CA SER A 274 -49.53 96.22 110.59
C SER A 274 -50.45 95.68 109.48
N TRP A 275 -51.61 96.30 109.23
CA TRP A 275 -52.45 95.97 108.07
C TRP A 275 -51.79 96.29 106.73
N SER A 276 -51.04 97.39 106.64
CA SER A 276 -50.32 97.80 105.40
C SER A 276 -49.18 96.83 105.07
N ASP A 277 -48.38 96.46 106.07
CA ASP A 277 -47.33 95.45 105.97
C ASP A 277 -47.90 94.08 105.62
N LYS A 278 -49.07 93.73 106.19
CA LYS A 278 -49.76 92.48 105.86
C LYS A 278 -50.29 92.47 104.43
N ILE A 279 -50.78 93.60 103.92
CA ILE A 279 -51.17 93.77 102.51
C ILE A 279 -49.94 93.63 101.61
N ALA A 280 -48.86 94.40 101.84
CA ALA A 280 -47.62 94.32 101.04
C ALA A 280 -46.98 92.91 101.05
N SER A 281 -47.08 92.20 102.18
CA SER A 281 -46.67 90.80 102.31
C SER A 281 -47.52 89.87 101.44
N LEU A 282 -48.85 90.04 101.44
CA LEU A 282 -49.77 89.27 100.61
C LEU A 282 -49.63 89.60 99.12
N GLU A 283 -49.46 90.87 98.75
CA GLU A 283 -49.18 91.30 97.37
C GLU A 283 -47.86 90.71 96.86
N THR A 284 -46.82 90.69 97.69
CA THR A 284 -45.54 90.02 97.39
C THR A 284 -45.73 88.51 97.21
N GLN A 285 -46.57 87.87 98.04
CA GLN A 285 -46.87 86.44 97.94
C GLN A 285 -47.66 86.11 96.66
N VAL A 286 -48.69 86.90 96.33
CA VAL A 286 -49.46 86.79 95.08
C VAL A 286 -48.54 86.99 93.87
N GLY A 287 -47.70 88.03 93.87
CA GLY A 287 -46.73 88.28 92.80
C GLY A 287 -45.70 87.16 92.61
N ARG A 288 -45.30 86.47 93.68
CA ARG A 288 -44.47 85.25 93.59
C ARG A 288 -45.25 84.08 92.99
N LEU A 289 -46.46 83.80 93.48
CA LEU A 289 -47.33 82.71 92.98
C LEU A 289 -47.73 82.92 91.52
N SER A 290 -48.05 84.14 91.10
CA SER A 290 -48.36 84.47 89.70
C SER A 290 -47.16 84.27 88.78
N ARG A 291 -45.92 84.59 89.23
CA ARG A 291 -44.70 84.30 88.48
C ARG A 291 -44.45 82.80 88.38
N GLN A 292 -44.52 82.08 89.50
CA GLN A 292 -44.34 80.63 89.55
C GLN A 292 -45.34 79.90 88.62
N ALA A 293 -46.62 80.28 88.65
CA ALA A 293 -47.64 79.70 87.76
C ALA A 293 -47.38 79.98 86.26
N ALA A 294 -46.77 81.14 85.94
CA ALA A 294 -46.36 81.45 84.57
C ALA A 294 -45.11 80.65 84.13
N GLU A 295 -44.15 80.47 85.05
CA GLU A 295 -42.93 79.68 84.86
C GLU A 295 -43.27 78.19 84.68
N GLU A 296 -44.00 77.57 85.62
CA GLU A 296 -44.52 76.20 85.53
C GLU A 296 -45.38 76.02 84.26
N GLY A 297 -46.21 77.00 83.92
CA GLY A 297 -47.00 76.99 82.69
C GLY A 297 -46.16 77.03 81.42
N SER A 298 -44.99 77.69 81.45
CA SER A 298 -44.04 77.73 80.33
C SER A 298 -43.24 76.41 80.22
N GLU A 299 -42.81 75.85 81.34
CA GLU A 299 -42.10 74.59 81.41
C GLU A 299 -42.99 73.43 80.97
N ARG A 300 -44.25 73.40 81.43
CA ARG A 300 -45.25 72.41 80.98
C ARG A 300 -45.46 72.44 79.47
N ARG A 301 -45.47 73.63 78.84
CA ARG A 301 -45.54 73.75 77.37
C ARG A 301 -44.28 73.20 76.70
N ARG A 302 -43.09 73.54 77.23
CA ARG A 302 -41.81 73.02 76.72
C ARG A 302 -41.74 71.49 76.80
N ALA A 303 -42.08 70.90 77.95
CA ALA A 303 -42.09 69.45 78.14
C ALA A 303 -43.13 68.73 77.26
N VAL A 304 -44.28 69.35 76.97
CA VAL A 304 -45.25 68.82 75.99
C VAL A 304 -44.66 68.85 74.57
N GLN A 305 -44.06 69.96 74.16
CA GLN A 305 -43.44 70.09 72.83
C GLN A 305 -42.26 69.10 72.66
N GLU A 306 -41.41 68.96 73.67
CA GLU A 306 -40.32 67.97 73.69
C GLU A 306 -40.88 66.53 73.56
N LYS A 307 -41.90 66.18 74.36
CA LYS A 307 -42.61 64.90 74.26
C LYS A 307 -43.19 64.66 72.85
N GLU A 308 -43.78 65.67 72.22
CA GLU A 308 -44.32 65.57 70.86
C GLU A 308 -43.20 65.30 69.84
N THR A 309 -42.07 66.02 69.90
CA THR A 309 -40.93 65.76 69.01
C THR A 309 -40.29 64.37 69.24
N LEU A 310 -40.31 63.85 70.47
CA LEU A 310 -39.86 62.49 70.78
C LEU A 310 -40.84 61.44 70.26
N ALA A 311 -42.16 61.67 70.39
CA ALA A 311 -43.19 60.78 69.85
C ALA A 311 -43.16 60.73 68.31
N GLU A 312 -42.84 61.84 67.64
CA GLU A 312 -42.63 61.87 66.19
C GLU A 312 -41.41 61.03 65.78
N LYS A 313 -40.27 61.20 66.47
CA LYS A 313 -39.05 60.40 66.24
C LYS A 313 -39.27 58.91 66.48
N VAL A 314 -40.01 58.54 67.52
CA VAL A 314 -40.38 57.13 67.77
C VAL A 314 -41.17 56.57 66.60
N ARG A 315 -42.21 57.29 66.13
CA ARG A 315 -43.04 56.84 65.00
C ARG A 315 -42.25 56.73 63.68
N GLN A 316 -41.29 57.63 63.46
CA GLN A 316 -40.37 57.54 62.32
C GLN A 316 -39.50 56.28 62.43
N MET A 317 -38.86 56.05 63.58
CA MET A 317 -38.03 54.85 63.81
C MET A 317 -38.83 53.54 63.69
N GLU A 318 -40.10 53.53 64.14
CA GLU A 318 -41.01 52.40 63.97
C GLU A 318 -41.33 52.12 62.49
N ALA A 319 -41.60 53.16 61.70
CA ALA A 319 -41.85 53.05 60.26
C ALA A 319 -40.60 52.59 59.49
N GLU A 320 -39.43 53.16 59.78
CA GLU A 320 -38.15 52.74 59.20
C GLU A 320 -37.83 51.28 59.55
N LEU A 321 -38.09 50.87 60.79
CA LEU A 321 -37.88 49.49 61.24
C LEU A 321 -38.84 48.51 60.54
N GLU A 322 -40.08 48.89 60.26
CA GLU A 322 -41.03 48.05 59.49
C GLU A 322 -40.63 47.95 58.01
N CYS A 323 -40.20 49.05 57.38
CA CYS A 323 -39.63 49.02 56.02
C CYS A 323 -38.41 48.07 55.96
N ASN A 324 -37.52 48.13 56.97
CA ASN A 324 -36.36 47.23 57.05
C ASN A 324 -36.76 45.75 57.22
N LYS A 325 -37.81 45.43 58.00
CA LYS A 325 -38.35 44.04 58.07
C LYS A 325 -38.84 43.56 56.70
N LEU A 326 -39.60 44.39 55.98
CA LEU A 326 -40.11 44.05 54.65
C LEU A 326 -38.97 43.83 53.66
N GLU A 327 -37.94 44.66 53.69
CA GLU A 327 -36.70 44.44 52.91
C GLU A 327 -36.00 43.13 53.28
N ILE A 328 -35.87 42.80 54.57
CA ILE A 328 -35.25 41.54 55.02
C ILE A 328 -36.06 40.34 54.54
N ASN A 329 -37.38 40.35 54.67
CA ASN A 329 -38.25 39.28 54.16
C ASN A 329 -38.18 39.12 52.63
N ASN A 330 -38.09 40.24 51.89
CA ASN A 330 -37.88 40.22 50.44
C ASN A 330 -36.49 39.67 50.05
N LYS A 331 -35.45 39.94 50.85
CA LYS A 331 -34.11 39.38 50.67
C LYS A 331 -34.09 37.89 51.03
N GLU A 332 -34.72 37.47 52.12
CA GLU A 332 -34.89 36.06 52.49
C GLU A 332 -35.65 35.24 51.45
N THR A 333 -36.77 35.74 50.92
CA THR A 333 -37.56 35.03 49.90
C THR A 333 -36.88 35.03 48.52
N LYS A 334 -35.93 35.94 48.27
CA LYS A 334 -35.00 35.84 47.15
C LYS A 334 -33.90 34.80 47.39
N ILE A 335 -33.29 34.78 48.59
CA ILE A 335 -32.28 33.79 48.98
C ILE A 335 -32.86 32.37 48.91
N LYS A 336 -34.03 32.13 49.51
CA LYS A 336 -34.72 30.82 49.51
C LYS A 336 -34.97 30.28 48.10
N ARG A 337 -35.28 31.15 47.12
CA ARG A 337 -35.36 30.76 45.71
C ARG A 337 -34.00 30.43 45.12
N LEU A 338 -33.02 31.33 45.23
CA LEU A 338 -31.66 31.09 44.73
C LEU A 338 -31.00 29.84 45.33
N THR A 339 -31.33 29.47 46.57
CA THR A 339 -30.90 28.19 47.17
C THR A 339 -31.53 26.99 46.48
N LEU A 340 -32.84 27.02 46.19
CA LEU A 340 -33.51 25.97 45.43
C LEU A 340 -32.98 25.88 44.00
N ASP A 341 -32.80 27.02 43.31
CA ASP A 341 -32.23 27.09 41.97
C ASP A 341 -30.82 26.44 41.94
N VAL A 342 -29.98 26.73 42.94
CA VAL A 342 -28.64 26.13 43.09
C VAL A 342 -28.71 24.64 43.44
N GLU A 343 -29.66 24.20 44.26
CA GLU A 343 -29.88 22.79 44.55
C GLU A 343 -30.37 22.00 43.32
N GLU A 344 -31.19 22.60 42.46
CA GLU A 344 -31.70 22.00 41.22
C GLU A 344 -30.58 21.85 40.20
N LEU A 345 -29.85 22.93 39.90
CA LEU A 345 -28.64 22.89 39.06
C LEU A 345 -27.58 21.91 39.61
N SER A 346 -27.46 21.77 40.93
CA SER A 346 -26.57 20.78 41.54
C SER A 346 -27.05 19.34 41.33
N LYS A 347 -28.36 19.09 41.25
CA LYS A 347 -28.92 17.75 40.93
C LYS A 347 -28.71 17.42 39.46
N GLU A 348 -28.97 18.37 38.56
CA GLU A 348 -28.73 18.23 37.11
C GLU A 348 -27.25 17.98 36.80
N LEU A 349 -26.32 18.75 37.39
CA LEU A 349 -24.88 18.56 37.22
C LEU A 349 -24.40 17.19 37.70
N ASN A 350 -24.95 16.67 38.81
CA ASN A 350 -24.63 15.33 39.29
C ASN A 350 -25.24 14.23 38.41
N ALA A 351 -26.43 14.43 37.82
CA ALA A 351 -27.04 13.50 36.89
C ALA A 351 -26.24 13.39 35.57
N LEU A 352 -25.92 14.53 34.95
CA LEU A 352 -25.06 14.61 33.76
C LEU A 352 -23.68 14.00 34.01
N ARG A 353 -23.13 14.19 35.22
CA ARG A 353 -21.88 13.55 35.61
C ARG A 353 -22.02 12.03 35.74
N SER A 354 -23.12 11.50 36.30
CA SER A 354 -23.37 10.05 36.36
C SER A 354 -23.47 9.46 34.97
N GLU A 355 -24.25 10.09 34.08
CA GLU A 355 -24.40 9.67 32.68
C GLU A 355 -23.06 9.65 31.92
N SER A 356 -22.22 10.67 32.13
CA SER A 356 -20.86 10.72 31.57
C SER A 356 -19.92 9.67 32.17
N GLU A 357 -20.00 9.38 33.47
CA GLU A 357 -19.22 8.30 34.10
C GLU A 357 -19.67 6.91 33.63
N GLU A 358 -20.96 6.73 33.35
CA GLU A 358 -21.54 5.52 32.74
C GLU A 358 -21.13 5.36 31.26
N GLU A 359 -21.19 6.41 30.44
CA GLU A 359 -20.70 6.37 29.05
C GLU A 359 -19.20 6.05 29.02
N VAL A 360 -18.38 6.69 29.87
CA VAL A 360 -16.95 6.41 29.99
C VAL A 360 -16.69 4.96 30.43
N ALA A 361 -17.50 4.40 31.32
CA ALA A 361 -17.41 2.98 31.71
C ALA A 361 -17.79 2.03 30.55
N PHE A 362 -18.82 2.37 29.79
CA PHE A 362 -19.25 1.62 28.60
C PHE A 362 -18.20 1.66 27.49
N LEU A 363 -17.65 2.83 27.15
CA LEU A 363 -16.59 3.00 26.17
C LEU A 363 -15.29 2.28 26.58
N ARG A 364 -14.92 2.32 27.87
CA ARG A 364 -13.79 1.52 28.41
C ARG A 364 -14.02 0.02 28.25
N THR A 365 -15.26 -0.45 28.46
CA THR A 365 -15.63 -1.86 28.29
C THR A 365 -15.55 -2.29 26.82
N GLN A 366 -16.08 -1.49 25.90
CA GLN A 366 -15.96 -1.73 24.46
C GLN A 366 -14.49 -1.75 24.00
N LEU A 367 -13.66 -0.80 24.46
CA LEU A 367 -12.23 -0.75 24.16
C LEU A 367 -11.49 -1.99 24.67
N GLN A 368 -11.83 -2.48 25.86
CA GLN A 368 -11.23 -3.70 26.42
C GLN A 368 -11.64 -4.95 25.61
N ASN A 369 -12.90 -5.03 25.15
CA ASN A 369 -13.36 -6.13 24.29
C ASN A 369 -12.61 -6.13 22.94
N ALA A 370 -12.55 -4.97 22.27
CA ALA A 370 -11.76 -4.80 21.04
C ALA A 370 -10.27 -5.13 21.26
N LEU A 371 -9.69 -4.78 22.42
CA LEU A 371 -8.32 -5.16 22.78
C LEU A 371 -8.15 -6.69 22.94
N THR A 372 -9.16 -7.41 23.45
CA THR A 372 -9.12 -8.87 23.51
C THR A 372 -9.30 -9.52 22.13
N GLU A 373 -10.17 -8.99 21.28
CA GLU A 373 -10.31 -9.45 19.89
C GLU A 373 -9.02 -9.26 19.10
N VAL A 374 -8.39 -8.08 19.19
CA VAL A 374 -7.08 -7.82 18.55
C VAL A 374 -5.98 -8.74 19.07
N LYS A 375 -6.00 -9.13 20.36
CA LYS A 375 -5.06 -10.13 20.91
C LYS A 375 -5.30 -11.53 20.32
N VAL A 376 -6.57 -11.94 20.16
CA VAL A 376 -6.93 -13.22 19.53
C VAL A 376 -6.53 -13.22 18.05
N VAL A 377 -6.83 -12.16 17.30
CA VAL A 377 -6.45 -12.02 15.88
C VAL A 377 -4.94 -12.05 15.70
N ARG A 378 -4.17 -11.35 16.55
CA ARG A 378 -2.69 -11.41 16.52
C ARG A 378 -2.16 -12.82 16.77
N LYS A 379 -2.68 -13.53 17.77
CA LYS A 379 -2.26 -14.91 18.06
C LYS A 379 -2.62 -15.87 16.93
N ASN A 380 -3.77 -15.68 16.28
CA ASN A 380 -4.16 -16.46 15.12
C ASN A 380 -3.24 -16.17 13.92
N LEU A 381 -2.85 -14.91 13.70
CA LEU A 381 -1.88 -14.53 12.67
C LEU A 381 -0.51 -15.18 12.93
N GLU A 382 0.02 -15.06 14.15
CA GLU A 382 1.28 -15.66 14.60
C GLU A 382 1.29 -17.20 14.41
N ASN A 383 0.16 -17.87 14.67
CA ASN A 383 -0.01 -19.28 14.35
C ASN A 383 0.05 -19.55 12.84
N THR A 384 -0.67 -18.77 12.00
CA THR A 384 -0.67 -18.97 10.55
C THR A 384 0.66 -18.63 9.88
N GLU A 385 1.42 -17.65 10.40
CA GLU A 385 2.80 -17.38 10.00
C GLU A 385 3.69 -18.58 10.36
N SER A 386 3.53 -19.13 11.56
CA SER A 386 4.22 -20.34 12.01
C SER A 386 3.88 -21.60 11.20
N GLU A 387 2.71 -21.68 10.57
CA GLU A 387 2.32 -22.76 9.65
C GLU A 387 2.84 -22.49 8.22
N LEU A 388 2.87 -21.24 7.78
CA LEU A 388 3.44 -20.82 6.51
C LEU A 388 4.96 -21.08 6.46
N ASP A 389 5.69 -20.80 7.54
CA ASP A 389 7.12 -21.10 7.65
C ASP A 389 7.39 -22.62 7.59
N ARG A 390 6.58 -23.42 8.29
CA ARG A 390 6.69 -24.90 8.22
C ARG A 390 6.43 -25.43 6.82
N THR A 391 5.37 -24.98 6.17
CA THR A 391 5.07 -25.40 4.79
C THR A 391 6.08 -24.85 3.78
N GLY A 392 6.70 -23.71 4.06
CA GLY A 392 7.84 -23.17 3.31
C GLY A 392 9.12 -24.02 3.46
N GLU A 393 9.43 -24.48 4.67
CA GLU A 393 10.49 -25.47 4.90
C GLU A 393 10.20 -26.80 4.16
N GLU A 394 8.97 -27.30 4.23
CA GLU A 394 8.56 -28.54 3.55
C GLU A 394 8.67 -28.41 2.03
N CYS A 395 8.20 -27.30 1.45
CA CYS A 395 8.39 -26.99 0.04
C CYS A 395 9.88 -26.91 -0.34
N SER A 396 10.72 -26.39 0.56
CA SER A 396 12.18 -26.32 0.35
C SER A 396 12.84 -27.70 0.39
N LYS A 397 12.45 -28.56 1.34
CA LYS A 397 12.90 -29.96 1.47
C LYS A 397 12.46 -30.79 0.25
N LEU A 398 11.19 -30.67 -0.15
CA LEU A 398 10.64 -31.32 -1.35
C LEU A 398 11.34 -30.84 -2.62
N LYS A 399 11.65 -29.54 -2.73
CA LYS A 399 12.40 -29.02 -3.88
C LYS A 399 13.81 -29.61 -3.96
N ILE A 400 14.56 -29.64 -2.85
CA ILE A 400 15.90 -30.25 -2.83
C ILE A 400 15.84 -31.72 -3.25
N SER A 401 14.82 -32.46 -2.80
CA SER A 401 14.57 -33.84 -3.22
C SER A 401 14.32 -33.94 -4.74
N VAL A 402 13.40 -33.14 -5.29
CA VAL A 402 13.09 -33.10 -6.73
C VAL A 402 14.30 -32.70 -7.58
N ASP A 403 15.09 -31.72 -7.14
CA ASP A 403 16.30 -31.28 -7.84
C ASP A 403 17.35 -32.42 -7.85
N SER A 404 17.50 -33.16 -6.73
CA SER A 404 18.40 -34.33 -6.67
C SER A 404 17.93 -35.53 -7.50
N GLU A 405 16.62 -35.81 -7.54
CA GLU A 405 16.02 -36.81 -8.43
C GLU A 405 16.17 -36.41 -9.90
N HIS A 406 16.12 -35.10 -10.22
CA HIS A 406 16.38 -34.61 -11.57
C HIS A 406 17.84 -34.81 -11.98
N GLU A 407 18.80 -34.57 -11.08
CA GLU A 407 20.23 -34.78 -11.31
C GLU A 407 20.58 -36.29 -11.45
N ALA A 408 19.94 -37.15 -10.66
CA ALA A 408 19.99 -38.61 -10.82
C ALA A 408 19.39 -39.07 -12.16
N ASN A 409 18.22 -38.55 -12.55
CA ASN A 409 17.60 -38.84 -13.85
C ASN A 409 18.44 -38.33 -15.03
N SER A 410 19.11 -37.19 -14.90
CA SER A 410 20.05 -36.66 -15.90
C SER A 410 21.26 -37.60 -16.06
N SER A 411 21.82 -38.06 -14.94
CA SER A 411 22.92 -39.04 -14.90
C SER A 411 22.52 -40.38 -15.53
N LEU A 412 21.34 -40.89 -15.22
CA LEU A 412 20.79 -42.11 -15.83
C LEU A 412 20.55 -41.94 -17.34
N ARG A 413 20.06 -40.78 -17.80
CA ARG A 413 19.93 -40.48 -19.24
C ARG A 413 21.28 -40.49 -19.96
N LEU A 414 22.32 -39.89 -19.37
CA LEU A 414 23.68 -39.94 -19.94
C LEU A 414 24.22 -41.38 -20.03
N ILE A 415 23.96 -42.21 -19.02
CA ILE A 415 24.32 -43.63 -19.04
C ILE A 415 23.55 -44.39 -20.12
N ILE A 416 22.24 -44.15 -20.27
CA ILE A 416 21.41 -44.74 -21.32
C ILE A 416 21.96 -44.35 -22.70
N THR A 417 22.20 -43.07 -22.97
CA THR A 417 22.75 -42.62 -24.27
C THR A 417 24.15 -43.19 -24.55
N LYS A 418 24.97 -43.41 -23.52
CA LYS A 418 26.26 -44.11 -23.66
C LYS A 418 26.07 -45.59 -24.02
N LEU A 419 25.15 -46.30 -23.36
CA LEU A 419 24.83 -47.70 -23.65
C LEU A 419 24.14 -47.87 -25.02
N GLU A 420 23.29 -46.94 -25.44
CA GLU A 420 22.69 -46.89 -26.77
C GLU A 420 23.77 -46.71 -27.85
N LYS A 421 24.75 -45.84 -27.59
CA LYS A 421 25.91 -45.67 -28.46
C LYS A 421 26.75 -46.96 -28.54
N GLU A 422 27.14 -47.54 -27.40
CA GLU A 422 27.93 -48.77 -27.33
C GLU A 422 27.21 -49.95 -28.01
N LEU A 423 25.89 -50.07 -27.83
CA LEU A 423 25.04 -51.04 -28.52
C LEU A 423 24.95 -50.76 -30.03
N SER A 424 25.02 -49.50 -30.48
CA SER A 424 25.07 -49.16 -31.91
C SER A 424 26.42 -49.51 -32.53
N GLU A 425 27.52 -49.22 -31.83
CA GLU A 425 28.88 -49.58 -32.24
C GLU A 425 29.01 -51.11 -32.33
N GLU A 426 28.53 -51.86 -31.32
CA GLU A 426 28.57 -53.32 -31.34
C GLU A 426 27.64 -53.94 -32.39
N LYS A 427 26.48 -53.33 -32.70
CA LYS A 427 25.68 -53.72 -33.87
C LYS A 427 26.46 -53.54 -35.18
N THR A 428 27.25 -52.48 -35.33
CA THR A 428 28.10 -52.31 -36.52
C THR A 428 29.29 -53.27 -36.54
N ASN A 429 29.91 -53.57 -35.40
CA ASN A 429 30.96 -54.59 -35.27
C ASN A 429 30.42 -55.96 -35.68
N SER A 430 29.29 -56.38 -35.08
CA SER A 430 28.61 -57.64 -35.38
C SER A 430 28.24 -57.76 -36.86
N LEU A 431 27.69 -56.69 -37.47
CA LEU A 431 27.40 -56.66 -38.91
C LEU A 431 28.68 -56.75 -39.77
N ASN A 432 29.79 -56.15 -39.34
CA ASN A 432 31.07 -56.23 -40.04
C ASN A 432 31.71 -57.62 -39.90
N VAL A 433 31.62 -58.26 -38.73
CA VAL A 433 32.01 -59.66 -38.50
C VAL A 433 31.14 -60.62 -39.32
N GLN A 434 29.83 -60.35 -39.43
CA GLN A 434 28.94 -61.12 -40.30
C GLN A 434 29.36 -60.99 -41.77
N LYS A 435 29.65 -59.77 -42.26
CA LYS A 435 30.15 -59.54 -43.63
C LYS A 435 31.49 -60.25 -43.89
N THR A 436 32.46 -60.17 -42.97
CA THR A 436 33.76 -60.86 -43.15
C THR A 436 33.60 -62.37 -43.08
N LEU A 437 32.75 -62.91 -42.20
CA LEU A 437 32.41 -64.33 -42.14
C LEU A 437 31.71 -64.81 -43.43
N SER A 438 30.77 -64.04 -43.98
CA SER A 438 30.14 -64.33 -45.27
C SER A 438 31.17 -64.33 -46.40
N ARG A 439 32.10 -63.35 -46.42
CA ARG A 439 33.19 -63.29 -47.42
C ARG A 439 34.11 -64.49 -47.31
N VAL A 440 34.60 -64.82 -46.12
CA VAL A 440 35.47 -65.98 -45.86
C VAL A 440 34.76 -67.31 -46.18
N THR A 441 33.44 -67.39 -45.97
CA THR A 441 32.63 -68.55 -46.35
C THR A 441 32.51 -68.68 -47.88
N ALA A 442 32.32 -67.57 -48.60
CA ALA A 442 32.33 -67.56 -50.06
C ALA A 442 33.72 -67.89 -50.65
N GLU A 443 34.79 -67.33 -50.07
CA GLU A 443 36.19 -67.64 -50.40
C GLU A 443 36.49 -69.13 -50.17
N LYS A 444 36.08 -69.70 -49.03
CA LYS A 444 36.16 -71.13 -48.71
C LYS A 444 35.40 -71.99 -49.72
N ASN A 445 34.16 -71.62 -50.06
CA ASN A 445 33.35 -72.37 -51.02
C ASN A 445 33.96 -72.31 -52.43
N THR A 446 34.53 -71.17 -52.84
CA THR A 446 35.29 -71.03 -54.09
C THR A 446 36.56 -71.88 -54.08
N ALA A 447 37.27 -71.95 -52.94
CA ALA A 447 38.43 -72.81 -52.77
C ALA A 447 38.07 -74.31 -52.80
N LEU A 448 36.93 -74.69 -52.23
CA LEU A 448 36.40 -76.06 -52.31
C LEU A 448 36.00 -76.44 -53.74
N LEU A 449 35.37 -75.53 -54.49
CA LEU A 449 35.07 -75.74 -55.92
C LEU A 449 36.35 -75.94 -56.74
N ARG A 450 37.36 -75.07 -56.56
CA ARG A 450 38.68 -75.28 -57.20
C ARG A 450 39.37 -76.57 -56.78
N ASN A 451 39.21 -77.00 -55.52
CA ASN A 451 39.76 -78.26 -55.04
C ASN A 451 39.05 -79.46 -55.71
N ALA A 452 37.73 -79.37 -55.92
CA ALA A 452 36.97 -80.36 -56.69
C ALA A 452 37.37 -80.37 -58.18
N GLU A 453 37.54 -79.20 -58.82
CA GLU A 453 38.03 -79.08 -60.21
C GLU A 453 39.44 -79.71 -60.36
N VAL A 454 40.37 -79.38 -59.46
CA VAL A 454 41.73 -79.96 -59.46
C VAL A 454 41.69 -81.46 -59.21
N SER A 455 40.84 -81.94 -58.28
CA SER A 455 40.66 -83.37 -58.03
C SER A 455 40.09 -84.11 -59.25
N GLN A 456 39.14 -83.49 -59.96
CA GLN A 456 38.56 -84.03 -61.19
C GLN A 456 39.59 -84.09 -62.32
N GLN A 457 40.38 -83.02 -62.53
CA GLN A 457 41.50 -83.04 -63.48
C GLN A 457 42.55 -84.10 -63.13
N MET A 458 42.87 -84.27 -61.84
CA MET A 458 43.84 -85.28 -61.39
C MET A 458 43.33 -86.71 -61.62
N GLU A 459 42.03 -86.97 -61.50
CA GLU A 459 41.46 -88.29 -61.81
C GLU A 459 41.38 -88.55 -63.31
N ILE A 460 41.09 -87.54 -64.14
CA ILE A 460 41.21 -87.63 -65.62
C ILE A 460 42.65 -87.99 -66.01
N ILE A 461 43.66 -87.32 -65.45
CA ILE A 461 45.08 -87.61 -65.70
C ILE A 461 45.46 -89.04 -65.25
N LYS A 462 44.90 -89.55 -64.14
CA LYS A 462 45.08 -90.95 -63.72
C LYS A 462 44.38 -91.96 -64.64
N GLN A 463 43.25 -91.61 -65.27
CA GLN A 463 42.60 -92.49 -66.25
C GLN A 463 43.42 -92.55 -67.54
N GLU A 464 43.90 -91.41 -68.02
CA GLU A 464 44.78 -91.32 -69.19
C GLU A 464 46.12 -92.06 -68.94
N LYS A 465 46.72 -91.92 -67.75
CA LYS A 465 47.89 -92.71 -67.36
C LYS A 465 47.61 -94.23 -67.41
N ARG A 466 46.47 -94.68 -66.88
CA ARG A 466 46.05 -96.10 -66.93
C ARG A 466 45.82 -96.60 -68.36
N ARG A 467 45.31 -95.74 -69.27
CA ARG A 467 45.18 -96.05 -70.70
C ARG A 467 46.55 -96.29 -71.35
N GLN A 468 47.48 -95.37 -71.14
CA GLN A 468 48.85 -95.47 -71.66
C GLN A 468 49.62 -96.67 -71.07
N GLU A 469 49.38 -97.01 -69.79
CA GLU A 469 49.92 -98.22 -69.16
C GLU A 469 49.34 -99.51 -69.78
N GLY A 470 48.08 -99.52 -70.18
CA GLY A 470 47.47 -100.62 -70.96
C GLY A 470 48.12 -100.76 -72.34
N GLU A 471 48.18 -99.66 -73.10
CA GLU A 471 48.75 -99.62 -74.46
C GLU A 471 50.23 -100.05 -74.48
N MET A 472 51.01 -99.71 -73.45
CA MET A 472 52.39 -100.15 -73.32
C MET A 472 52.51 -101.66 -72.99
N ASN A 473 51.59 -102.24 -72.23
CA ASN A 473 51.56 -103.69 -71.97
C ASN A 473 51.21 -104.49 -73.25
N ASP A 474 50.27 -104.01 -74.07
CA ASP A 474 49.92 -104.65 -75.35
C ASP A 474 51.09 -104.61 -76.37
N LEU A 475 51.89 -103.54 -76.35
CA LEU A 475 53.12 -103.44 -77.15
C LEU A 475 54.22 -104.39 -76.64
N LEU A 476 54.36 -104.55 -75.32
CA LEU A 476 55.24 -105.54 -74.69
C LEU A 476 54.85 -106.98 -75.07
N GLY A 477 53.55 -107.29 -75.13
CA GLY A 477 53.05 -108.58 -75.60
C GLY A 477 53.45 -108.89 -77.05
N LYS A 478 53.36 -107.90 -77.95
CA LYS A 478 53.77 -108.03 -79.35
C LYS A 478 55.28 -108.19 -79.53
N LEU A 479 56.09 -107.50 -78.73
CA LEU A 479 57.55 -107.68 -78.70
C LEU A 479 57.93 -109.13 -78.35
N SER A 480 57.31 -109.69 -77.31
CA SER A 480 57.58 -111.06 -76.86
C SER A 480 57.25 -112.12 -77.93
N GLN A 481 56.17 -111.93 -78.71
CA GLN A 481 55.83 -112.82 -79.82
C GLN A 481 56.89 -112.79 -80.95
N LEU A 482 57.34 -111.59 -81.34
CA LEU A 482 58.37 -111.41 -82.38
C LEU A 482 59.73 -112.00 -81.96
N GLU A 483 60.08 -111.97 -80.68
CA GLU A 483 61.29 -112.63 -80.15
C GLU A 483 61.24 -114.17 -80.21
N GLU A 484 60.05 -114.79 -80.19
CA GLU A 484 59.92 -116.24 -80.33
C GLU A 484 59.93 -116.69 -81.80
N GLU A 485 59.34 -115.91 -82.70
CA GLU A 485 59.43 -116.13 -84.15
C GLU A 485 60.87 -115.99 -84.66
N SER A 486 61.59 -114.97 -84.20
CA SER A 486 63.03 -114.76 -84.48
C SER A 486 63.89 -115.94 -84.02
N ARG A 487 63.54 -116.59 -82.91
CA ARG A 487 64.25 -117.76 -82.37
C ARG A 487 64.17 -118.96 -83.31
N LYS A 488 62.95 -119.30 -83.76
CA LYS A 488 62.68 -120.41 -84.71
C LYS A 488 63.35 -120.17 -86.08
N HIS A 489 63.46 -118.91 -86.52
CA HIS A 489 64.17 -118.55 -87.74
C HIS A 489 65.69 -118.81 -87.66
N ASN A 490 66.31 -118.63 -86.50
CA ASN A 490 67.75 -118.90 -86.33
C ASN A 490 68.08 -120.40 -86.28
N GLU A 491 67.21 -121.23 -85.69
CA GLU A 491 67.35 -122.69 -85.72
C GLU A 491 67.28 -123.23 -87.15
N SER A 492 66.36 -122.70 -87.97
CA SER A 492 66.28 -123.04 -89.40
C SER A 492 67.54 -122.66 -90.20
N LYS A 493 68.28 -121.62 -89.80
CA LYS A 493 69.54 -121.22 -90.48
C LYS A 493 70.72 -122.12 -90.13
N ALA A 494 70.75 -122.67 -88.92
CA ALA A 494 71.82 -123.59 -88.50
C ALA A 494 71.84 -124.85 -89.39
N MET A 495 70.66 -125.42 -89.66
CA MET A 495 70.53 -126.64 -90.47
C MET A 495 70.79 -126.41 -91.97
N GLU A 496 70.60 -125.20 -92.47
CA GLU A 496 70.99 -124.83 -93.84
C GLU A 496 72.52 -124.83 -94.04
N LEU A 497 73.27 -124.41 -93.01
CA LEU A 497 74.73 -124.33 -93.05
C LEU A 497 75.40 -125.71 -93.14
N GLU A 498 74.85 -126.69 -92.43
CA GLU A 498 75.37 -128.07 -92.40
C GLU A 498 75.19 -128.79 -93.75
N LEU A 499 74.07 -128.55 -94.43
CA LEU A 499 73.84 -129.05 -95.79
C LEU A 499 74.79 -128.41 -96.82
N ARG A 500 75.15 -127.12 -96.67
CA ARG A 500 76.11 -126.43 -97.55
C ARG A 500 77.52 -127.02 -97.44
N ASN A 501 77.97 -127.40 -96.25
CA ASN A 501 79.30 -128.03 -96.07
C ASN A 501 79.38 -129.41 -96.76
N ASN A 502 78.33 -130.23 -96.67
CA ASN A 502 78.28 -131.54 -97.34
C ASN A 502 78.33 -131.43 -98.88
N ILE A 503 77.85 -130.32 -99.46
CA ILE A 503 77.96 -130.06 -100.90
C ILE A 503 79.43 -129.77 -101.29
N ALA A 504 80.14 -128.96 -100.51
CA ALA A 504 81.52 -128.58 -100.80
C ALA A 504 82.49 -129.79 -100.82
N GLU A 505 82.37 -130.73 -99.88
CA GLU A 505 83.23 -131.94 -99.87
C GLU A 505 82.98 -132.87 -101.08
N LEU A 506 81.78 -132.86 -101.65
CA LEU A 506 81.46 -133.61 -102.87
C LEU A 506 81.95 -132.90 -104.13
N GLU A 507 81.95 -131.56 -104.15
CA GLU A 507 82.50 -130.76 -105.25
C GLU A 507 84.02 -130.94 -105.40
N ASP A 508 84.77 -131.04 -104.29
CA ASP A 508 86.23 -131.26 -104.36
C ASP A 508 86.61 -132.67 -104.88
N GLN A 509 85.83 -133.70 -104.55
CA GLN A 509 86.02 -135.05 -105.14
C GLN A 509 85.75 -135.07 -106.66
N ILE A 510 84.89 -134.17 -107.16
CA ILE A 510 84.63 -133.97 -108.59
C ILE A 510 85.73 -133.11 -109.24
N SER A 511 86.26 -132.11 -108.52
CA SER A 511 87.37 -131.25 -108.93
C SER A 511 88.63 -132.06 -109.27
N GLU A 512 88.99 -133.03 -108.43
CA GLU A 512 90.19 -133.84 -108.65
C GLU A 512 90.06 -134.80 -109.85
N LYS A 513 88.93 -135.50 -109.99
CA LYS A 513 88.72 -136.40 -111.14
C LYS A 513 88.67 -135.66 -112.49
N ASN A 514 88.21 -134.40 -112.51
CA ASN A 514 88.25 -133.57 -113.71
C ASN A 514 89.67 -133.19 -114.18
N LYS A 515 90.67 -133.16 -113.29
CA LYS A 515 92.07 -132.90 -113.69
C LYS A 515 92.62 -134.05 -114.55
N ASN A 516 92.31 -135.30 -114.22
CA ASN A 516 92.72 -136.47 -115.01
C ASN A 516 92.10 -136.51 -116.42
N ILE A 517 90.89 -135.96 -116.61
CA ILE A 517 90.20 -135.94 -117.90
C ILE A 517 90.83 -134.91 -118.86
N LYS A 518 91.18 -133.71 -118.36
CA LYS A 518 91.74 -132.62 -119.18
C LYS A 518 93.05 -133.01 -119.90
N THR A 519 93.92 -133.77 -119.24
CA THR A 519 95.21 -134.20 -119.82
C THR A 519 95.05 -135.21 -120.97
N LEU A 520 93.95 -135.97 -121.01
CA LEU A 520 93.70 -136.98 -122.04
C LEU A 520 92.99 -136.42 -123.28
N GLN A 521 92.17 -135.38 -123.15
CA GLN A 521 91.33 -134.90 -124.25
C GLN A 521 92.04 -133.93 -125.22
N LEU A 522 93.07 -133.19 -124.80
CA LEU A 522 93.77 -132.23 -125.68
C LEU A 522 94.92 -132.84 -126.50
N ARG A 523 95.01 -134.18 -126.61
CA ARG A 523 95.85 -134.86 -127.63
C ARG A 523 95.05 -135.23 -128.90
N LEU A 524 93.75 -134.92 -128.96
CA LEU A 524 92.83 -135.37 -130.02
C LEU A 524 92.08 -134.26 -130.78
N ALA A 525 92.04 -133.02 -130.27
CA ALA A 525 91.31 -131.93 -130.91
C ALA A 525 92.06 -131.25 -132.06
N ASP A 526 93.40 -131.28 -132.03
CA ASP A 526 94.28 -130.58 -132.99
C ASP A 526 94.37 -131.26 -134.38
N MET A 527 93.44 -132.18 -134.67
CA MET A 527 93.24 -132.81 -135.99
C MET A 527 91.93 -132.39 -136.66
N LYS A 528 91.05 -131.58 -136.03
CA LYS A 528 89.74 -131.28 -136.64
C LYS A 528 89.13 -129.89 -136.39
N LYS A 529 89.95 -128.84 -136.37
CA LYS A 529 89.52 -127.57 -136.99
C LYS A 529 90.56 -126.83 -137.85
N THR A 530 91.33 -127.63 -138.59
CA THR A 530 91.37 -127.44 -140.04
C THR A 530 89.93 -127.42 -140.58
N LEU A 531 89.46 -126.25 -141.06
CA LEU A 531 88.13 -125.89 -141.64
C LEU A 531 86.98 -125.53 -140.65
N GLN A 532 86.35 -124.35 -140.84
CA GLN A 532 86.09 -123.33 -139.78
C GLN A 532 84.59 -122.97 -139.44
N GLN A 533 84.39 -121.93 -138.60
CA GLN A 533 83.23 -120.97 -138.45
C GLN A 533 81.83 -121.46 -137.93
N GLU A 534 80.95 -120.70 -137.20
CA GLU A 534 80.96 -119.34 -136.51
C GLU A 534 80.55 -119.39 -134.98
N LEU A 535 79.74 -118.56 -134.22
CA LEU A 535 78.73 -117.45 -134.40
C LEU A 535 78.59 -116.46 -133.17
N ARG A 536 77.40 -115.92 -132.80
CA ARG A 536 77.10 -114.62 -132.04
C ARG A 536 75.78 -114.71 -131.17
N THR A 537 75.30 -113.87 -130.20
CA THR A 537 75.67 -112.62 -129.42
C THR A 537 74.69 -112.35 -128.21
N PRO A 538 74.92 -111.38 -127.25
CA PRO A 538 74.16 -111.20 -125.96
C PRO A 538 73.56 -109.77 -125.59
N GLY A 539 72.81 -109.58 -124.45
CA GLY A 539 72.75 -108.31 -123.62
C GLY A 539 71.48 -107.79 -122.82
N ASN A 540 71.68 -107.18 -121.61
CA ASN A 540 71.09 -105.92 -120.96
C ASN A 540 69.89 -105.87 -119.85
N PRO A 541 69.36 -104.72 -119.25
CA PRO A 541 69.41 -104.32 -117.78
C PRO A 541 68.18 -103.59 -117.01
N ASN A 542 68.38 -102.87 -115.84
CA ASN A 542 67.60 -101.80 -115.05
C ASN A 542 66.91 -102.17 -113.66
N TYR A 543 66.39 -101.36 -112.64
CA TYR A 543 66.35 -99.94 -112.04
C TYR A 543 65.45 -99.92 -110.70
N HIS A 544 65.16 -98.92 -109.79
CA HIS A 544 65.72 -97.66 -109.14
C HIS A 544 64.77 -97.02 -108.00
N SER A 545 65.17 -95.96 -107.21
CA SER A 545 64.38 -94.91 -106.39
C SER A 545 63.80 -95.12 -104.93
N ASP A 546 63.41 -94.17 -104.02
CA ASP A 546 63.77 -92.73 -103.61
C ASP A 546 63.02 -92.08 -102.33
N LEU A 547 63.61 -91.09 -101.59
CA LEU A 547 63.11 -89.97 -100.64
C LEU A 547 62.37 -90.27 -99.24
N VAL A 548 61.98 -89.38 -98.24
CA VAL A 548 61.84 -87.89 -97.92
C VAL A 548 61.81 -87.47 -96.36
N GLU A 549 61.41 -86.23 -95.90
CA GLU A 549 61.45 -85.59 -94.49
C GLU A 549 60.06 -85.10 -93.87
N ASN A 550 59.75 -84.26 -92.81
CA ASN A 550 60.31 -83.33 -91.72
C ASN A 550 59.17 -83.06 -90.60
N SER A 551 59.00 -82.17 -89.55
CA SER A 551 59.62 -81.01 -88.76
C SER A 551 58.87 -80.66 -87.38
N ALA A 552 59.20 -79.62 -86.52
CA ALA A 552 58.59 -79.34 -85.15
C ALA A 552 58.68 -77.93 -84.39
N ALA A 553 57.86 -77.70 -83.29
CA ALA A 553 58.11 -77.01 -81.94
C ALA A 553 57.82 -75.48 -81.52
N ILE A 554 57.59 -75.23 -80.18
CA ILE A 554 57.87 -74.03 -79.26
C ILE A 554 56.76 -72.97 -78.78
N LEU A 555 57.06 -72.10 -77.76
CA LEU A 555 56.19 -71.36 -76.75
C LEU A 555 56.40 -69.79 -76.61
N THR A 556 55.76 -69.09 -75.61
CA THR A 556 56.22 -67.94 -74.71
C THR A 556 55.20 -66.73 -74.39
N PRO A 557 55.48 -65.52 -73.75
CA PRO A 557 54.74 -65.02 -72.53
C PRO A 557 54.48 -63.45 -72.33
N SER A 558 54.20 -62.95 -71.07
CA SER A 558 54.55 -61.60 -70.44
C SER A 558 53.44 -60.59 -69.92
N GLN A 559 53.83 -59.46 -69.25
CA GLN A 559 53.01 -58.49 -68.42
C GLN A 559 53.36 -56.95 -68.51
N VAL A 560 52.45 -56.00 -68.15
CA VAL A 560 52.63 -54.53 -67.78
C VAL A 560 51.29 -53.86 -67.27
N SER A 561 51.11 -52.57 -66.82
CA SER A 561 51.76 -51.67 -65.81
C SER A 561 51.11 -50.22 -65.71
N THR A 562 51.39 -49.40 -64.65
CA THR A 562 51.23 -47.89 -64.48
C THR A 562 49.84 -47.20 -64.22
N LYS A 563 49.62 -45.88 -63.94
CA LYS A 563 50.09 -44.79 -62.97
C LYS A 563 49.12 -43.54 -63.00
N SER A 564 49.17 -42.52 -62.10
CA SER A 564 48.36 -41.25 -62.14
C SER A 564 48.87 -40.05 -61.24
N PHE A 565 48.23 -38.84 -61.27
CA PHE A 565 48.70 -37.52 -60.71
C PHE A 565 47.61 -36.48 -60.20
N PRO A 566 47.94 -35.30 -59.56
CA PRO A 566 47.05 -34.42 -58.73
C PRO A 566 46.93 -32.88 -59.10
N SER A 567 46.34 -32.01 -58.22
CA SER A 567 46.00 -30.55 -58.46
C SER A 567 46.21 -29.54 -57.25
N VAL A 568 45.75 -28.24 -57.32
CA VAL A 568 46.31 -27.07 -56.55
C VAL A 568 45.35 -25.92 -56.05
N VAL A 569 45.33 -25.66 -54.72
CA VAL A 569 45.39 -24.40 -53.84
C VAL A 569 44.74 -22.99 -54.13
N ARG A 570 44.28 -22.29 -53.04
CA ARG A 570 44.01 -20.82 -52.75
C ARG A 570 42.57 -20.27 -53.01
N ARG A 571 42.04 -19.16 -52.40
CA ARG A 571 42.53 -18.07 -51.48
C ARG A 571 41.35 -17.42 -50.67
N ASP A 572 41.62 -16.64 -49.61
CA ASP A 572 40.66 -15.81 -48.84
C ASP A 572 40.56 -14.32 -49.27
N GLU A 573 39.43 -13.66 -48.99
CA GLU A 573 39.25 -12.31 -48.35
C GLU A 573 37.74 -11.93 -48.24
N ASP A 574 37.27 -11.42 -47.09
CA ASP A 574 36.11 -10.50 -46.94
C ASP A 574 35.87 -10.07 -45.45
N ASP A 575 36.49 -8.98 -44.97
CA ASP A 575 36.24 -8.42 -43.60
C ASP A 575 36.16 -6.88 -43.57
N VAL A 576 35.15 -6.33 -44.25
CA VAL A 576 34.89 -4.87 -44.27
C VAL A 576 33.62 -4.48 -43.49
N ASN A 577 32.65 -5.38 -43.36
CA ASN A 577 31.27 -5.01 -42.98
C ASN A 577 31.05 -4.86 -41.46
N PHE A 578 31.67 -5.70 -40.62
CA PHE A 578 31.42 -5.68 -39.17
C PHE A 578 32.01 -4.46 -38.43
N LYS A 579 33.12 -3.91 -38.94
CA LYS A 579 33.85 -2.82 -38.30
C LYS A 579 33.06 -1.50 -38.32
N TYR A 580 32.36 -1.23 -39.42
CA TYR A 580 31.43 -0.10 -39.53
C TYR A 580 30.18 -0.31 -38.68
N LEU A 581 29.56 -1.49 -38.74
CA LEU A 581 28.35 -1.81 -37.99
C LEU A 581 28.54 -1.62 -36.47
N LYS A 582 29.66 -2.11 -35.92
CA LYS A 582 30.02 -1.92 -34.51
C LYS A 582 30.13 -0.45 -34.13
N HIS A 583 30.70 0.40 -35.00
CA HIS A 583 30.83 1.84 -34.75
C HIS A 583 29.47 2.56 -34.78
N VAL A 584 28.59 2.24 -35.75
CA VAL A 584 27.25 2.83 -35.85
C VAL A 584 26.38 2.47 -34.63
N VAL A 585 26.39 1.21 -34.19
CA VAL A 585 25.63 0.78 -33.00
C VAL A 585 26.16 1.44 -31.72
N ILE A 586 27.48 1.50 -31.52
CA ILE A 586 28.07 2.20 -30.36
C ILE A 586 27.73 3.69 -30.38
N LYS A 587 27.77 4.35 -31.55
CA LYS A 587 27.39 5.76 -31.69
C LYS A 587 25.92 5.98 -31.34
N PHE A 588 25.00 5.17 -31.87
CA PHE A 588 23.57 5.26 -31.54
C PHE A 588 23.28 5.10 -30.03
N LEU A 589 24.00 4.20 -29.35
CA LEU A 589 23.88 3.99 -27.89
C LEU A 589 24.52 5.09 -27.03
N THR A 590 25.33 5.99 -27.61
CA THR A 590 26.08 7.05 -26.88
C THR A 590 25.83 8.48 -27.38
N SER A 591 25.12 8.65 -28.50
CA SER A 591 24.72 9.94 -29.06
C SER A 591 23.64 10.63 -28.24
N ARG A 592 23.52 11.95 -28.38
CA ARG A 592 22.46 12.74 -27.74
C ARG A 592 21.12 12.52 -28.46
N GLU A 593 20.04 12.74 -27.73
CA GLU A 593 18.69 12.23 -28.04
C GLU A 593 18.16 12.59 -29.44
N TYR A 594 18.51 13.77 -29.99
CA TYR A 594 18.11 14.18 -31.34
C TYR A 594 18.89 13.43 -32.44
N GLU A 595 20.19 13.17 -32.22
CA GLU A 595 21.05 12.46 -33.20
C GLU A 595 20.61 11.00 -33.35
N ALA A 596 20.18 10.36 -32.25
CA ALA A 596 19.70 8.98 -32.25
C ALA A 596 18.54 8.76 -33.24
N GLN A 597 17.57 9.68 -33.32
CA GLN A 597 16.45 9.58 -34.26
C GLN A 597 16.89 9.63 -35.73
N HIS A 598 17.91 10.43 -36.06
CA HIS A 598 18.47 10.45 -37.42
C HIS A 598 19.26 9.19 -37.74
N LEU A 599 19.87 8.55 -36.73
CA LEU A 599 20.61 7.29 -36.87
C LEU A 599 19.71 6.04 -36.98
N THR A 600 18.46 6.07 -36.48
CA THR A 600 17.52 4.93 -36.58
C THR A 600 17.40 4.40 -38.01
N LYS A 601 17.23 5.28 -39.00
CA LYS A 601 17.07 4.90 -40.42
C LYS A 601 18.33 4.28 -41.03
N ALA A 602 19.52 4.75 -40.61
CA ALA A 602 20.79 4.17 -41.03
C ALA A 602 20.95 2.75 -40.47
N ILE A 603 20.56 2.53 -39.21
CA ILE A 603 20.60 1.22 -38.57
C ILE A 603 19.59 0.26 -39.18
N ALA A 604 18.34 0.68 -39.40
CA ALA A 604 17.30 -0.13 -40.05
C ALA A 604 17.75 -0.59 -41.45
N THR A 605 18.40 0.30 -42.21
CA THR A 605 18.96 -0.02 -43.54
C THR A 605 20.13 -1.00 -43.46
N LEU A 606 21.08 -0.80 -42.53
CA LEU A 606 22.28 -1.64 -42.40
C LEU A 606 21.99 -3.03 -41.81
N LEU A 607 21.01 -3.15 -40.91
CA LEU A 607 20.60 -4.41 -40.27
C LEU A 607 19.41 -5.09 -40.95
N LYS A 608 18.81 -4.47 -41.98
CA LYS A 608 17.60 -4.96 -42.68
C LYS A 608 16.41 -5.22 -41.74
N PHE A 609 16.15 -4.27 -40.84
CA PHE A 609 14.98 -4.35 -39.97
C PHE A 609 13.68 -4.40 -40.76
N THR A 610 12.70 -5.14 -40.26
CA THR A 610 11.31 -5.06 -40.73
C THR A 610 10.67 -3.73 -40.29
N ALA A 611 9.58 -3.35 -40.95
CA ALA A 611 8.85 -2.12 -40.61
C ALA A 611 8.28 -2.13 -39.17
N GLU A 612 8.02 -3.31 -38.61
CA GLU A 612 7.59 -3.44 -37.21
C GLU A 612 8.75 -3.22 -36.23
N GLU A 613 9.96 -3.70 -36.55
CA GLU A 613 11.16 -3.48 -35.73
C GLU A 613 11.65 -2.02 -35.77
N GLU A 614 11.65 -1.37 -36.94
CA GLU A 614 11.98 0.07 -37.02
C GLU A 614 10.96 0.91 -36.22
N LYS A 615 9.67 0.57 -36.31
CA LYS A 615 8.63 1.22 -35.51
C LYS A 615 8.85 1.00 -34.02
N LEU A 616 9.10 -0.23 -33.58
CA LEU A 616 9.30 -0.58 -32.17
C LEU A 616 10.47 0.20 -31.53
N VAL A 617 11.53 0.46 -32.31
CA VAL A 617 12.67 1.30 -31.88
C VAL A 617 12.26 2.78 -31.75
N ASN A 618 11.51 3.32 -32.72
CA ASN A 618 11.00 4.69 -32.64
C ASN A 618 10.02 4.88 -31.47
N ASP A 619 9.02 4.00 -31.32
CA ASP A 619 8.06 4.00 -30.21
C ASP A 619 8.78 3.95 -28.83
N THR A 620 9.91 3.23 -28.75
CA THR A 620 10.73 3.12 -27.52
C THR A 620 11.57 4.38 -27.25
N LEU A 621 12.08 5.05 -28.29
CA LEU A 621 12.77 6.34 -28.17
C LEU A 621 11.80 7.47 -27.80
N GLU A 622 10.59 7.46 -28.35
CA GLU A 622 9.54 8.44 -28.06
C GLU A 622 8.95 8.24 -26.65
N TRP A 623 8.75 6.99 -26.22
CA TRP A 623 8.39 6.68 -24.83
C TRP A 623 9.38 7.28 -23.83
N LYS A 624 10.69 7.13 -24.07
CA LYS A 624 11.74 7.71 -23.20
C LYS A 624 11.73 9.25 -23.14
N ARG A 625 11.07 9.93 -24.08
CA ARG A 625 10.92 11.41 -24.10
C ARG A 625 9.64 11.90 -23.45
N SER A 626 8.70 11.02 -23.08
CA SER A 626 7.38 11.40 -22.60
C SER A 626 7.17 11.01 -21.14
N TRP A 627 7.08 12.00 -20.24
CA TRP A 627 6.88 11.82 -18.80
C TRP A 627 5.61 11.01 -18.45
N PHE A 628 4.61 11.00 -19.33
CA PHE A 628 3.34 10.30 -19.16
C PHE A 628 3.11 9.19 -20.21
N GLY A 629 4.17 8.75 -20.90
CA GLY A 629 4.09 7.71 -21.92
C GLY A 629 3.86 6.31 -21.34
N SER A 630 2.95 5.54 -21.94
CA SER A 630 2.84 4.09 -21.69
C SER A 630 3.98 3.34 -22.38
N LYS A 631 4.63 2.41 -21.66
CA LYS A 631 5.78 1.66 -22.21
C LYS A 631 5.35 0.75 -23.39
N PRO A 632 6.07 0.74 -24.53
CA PRO A 632 5.76 -0.13 -25.66
C PRO A 632 5.74 -1.62 -25.28
N LYS A 633 4.80 -2.36 -25.87
CA LYS A 633 4.65 -3.81 -25.64
C LYS A 633 5.69 -4.59 -26.45
N LEU A 634 6.84 -4.86 -25.82
CA LEU A 634 7.79 -5.86 -26.31
C LEU A 634 7.11 -7.24 -26.36
N GLY A 635 7.28 -7.97 -27.46
CA GLY A 635 6.76 -9.33 -27.61
C GLY A 635 7.36 -10.33 -26.61
N ASN A 636 6.69 -11.46 -26.41
CA ASN A 636 6.92 -12.44 -25.33
C ASN A 636 8.25 -13.24 -25.39
N GLY A 637 9.32 -12.69 -25.95
CA GLY A 637 10.58 -13.40 -26.23
C GLY A 637 11.68 -13.33 -25.17
N GLN A 638 11.71 -12.33 -24.28
CA GLN A 638 12.86 -12.10 -23.38
C GLN A 638 12.47 -11.76 -21.94
N LYS A 639 12.84 -12.64 -21.00
CA LYS A 639 12.74 -12.42 -19.55
C LYS A 639 14.06 -11.88 -18.99
N ALA A 640 14.19 -10.55 -18.91
CA ALA A 640 15.24 -9.89 -18.13
C ALA A 640 14.61 -9.13 -16.96
N ARG A 641 15.03 -9.44 -15.71
CA ARG A 641 14.67 -8.63 -14.54
C ARG A 641 15.46 -7.32 -14.60
N ALA A 642 14.76 -6.18 -14.61
CA ALA A 642 15.36 -4.89 -14.32
C ALA A 642 15.41 -4.67 -12.80
N LEU A 643 16.53 -4.18 -12.29
CA LEU A 643 16.59 -3.56 -10.97
C LEU A 643 15.99 -2.14 -11.06
N PRO A 644 15.35 -1.62 -10.00
CA PRO A 644 14.90 -0.23 -9.98
C PRO A 644 16.10 0.71 -9.97
N HIS A 645 15.94 1.88 -10.60
CA HIS A 645 16.85 3.00 -10.40
C HIS A 645 16.54 3.69 -9.06
N SER A 646 17.59 4.12 -8.37
CA SER A 646 17.56 5.04 -7.23
C SER A 646 17.37 6.49 -7.67
#